data_AF-A0A0L0T4W8-F1
#
_entry.id   AF-A0A0L0T4W8-F1
#
_cell.length_a   1.000
_cell.length_b   1.000
_cell.length_c   1.000
_cell.angle_alpha   90.00
_cell.angle_beta   90.00
_cell.angle_gamma   90.00
#
_symmetry.space_group_name_H-M   'P 1'
#
loop_
_entity.id
_entity.type
_entity.pdbx_description
1 polymer ?
#
loop_
_entity_poly.entity_id
_entity_poly.type
_entity_poly.pdbx_seq_one_letter_code
_entity_poly.pdbx_strand_id
1 'polypeptide(L)'
;MRRICVKTSALGVILGTAVITALVQFCAVVHAQGVRRGTPQCLPPSSVASLGWVGTTTGSGTIKQAPADIVLEADAWSSANLSTYIAATLLQNVMGINVTVLEYGGPTDTFLRVASGQVHANVELWPNSKSIFYQQYIVRQGTVENSGMIGYAGKISWYINTAIANAYPTLIFDSWRSYTMNSVLQYLPAYGTSTPARKADGSWLCDSATYSYCSNGMFVPPQCQANPSSCREFWHVHPAYNAGESEQRIITLGLKLVVVYLGVDGFSSAVTRCANQNSYACLMYYWKPEIIPSTLPLSVVALPEYNSTCFSRFDPAHVGAASNTLVCDWSPELPIKISTASLRTTAPHVSTFFKQFSLKDHDIDYLLNDYATTGVTETTVCKWIVANRNLWTSWIPAPPANYIMTLDAMAMNEALPILIAVLCALVFVATLPTFYLLSHYARVTAVKAQSPKFMQLISLGVLVVGVAMALELVSPTVAGVCAARIWMLALGMCTILGSLIVKTARIYLIFGNRRRMALNLKDSRLLGGVLAMVAVDLVLLGAWTGAAAPSPIISTVSTTTYTYLCSTSSDTGGTAITAILAIFHALQLLVACWLSFKIRNVGTTYNESKYIALAAYNILLACIVVVPVAVLPINFRAQFVIKCVCILLALGGVLGLLVWRPILEVVLSGAVSTDALASFEPPSTAKLDRSTSMRNAMAKSDKGKEGVLCGLEARVGQRFAIKQIGGLFRQWTEVDLVLLHHPLPSLQIMPCGSLRGGQAYMFKVYASVADGATDCFILRVGGSSYLVQAKDATDAERWVQDIETTFKAVNASTTGSVSRASSGNSAAASATVSAAPDQSVASQRQPGPQRPGMVG
;
A
#
# COMPACT_ATOMS: atom_id res chain seq x y z
N MET A 1 12.89 22.05 -28.77
CA MET A 1 12.98 21.03 -27.71
C MET A 1 12.81 21.55 -26.27
N ARG A 2 12.62 22.86 -25.99
CA ARG A 2 12.43 23.37 -24.61
C ARG A 2 10.98 23.60 -24.12
N ARG A 3 9.94 23.40 -24.96
CA ARG A 3 8.52 23.63 -24.57
C ARG A 3 7.71 22.35 -24.28
N ILE A 4 8.30 21.16 -24.43
CA ILE A 4 7.62 19.88 -24.19
C ILE A 4 7.96 19.31 -22.78
N CYS A 5 9.05 19.78 -22.15
CA CYS A 5 9.43 19.38 -20.79
C CYS A 5 8.59 20.03 -19.67
N VAL A 6 7.84 21.08 -19.95
CA VAL A 6 7.09 21.84 -18.92
C VAL A 6 5.64 21.33 -18.74
N LYS A 7 5.08 20.61 -19.73
CA LYS A 7 3.72 20.06 -19.61
C LYS A 7 3.65 18.68 -18.95
N THR A 8 4.76 17.95 -18.89
CA THR A 8 4.87 16.67 -18.18
C THR A 8 5.12 16.82 -16.68
N SER A 9 5.61 17.97 -16.21
CA SER A 9 5.74 18.25 -14.77
C SER A 9 4.41 18.63 -14.13
N ALA A 10 3.52 19.33 -14.84
CA ALA A 10 2.22 19.74 -14.31
C ALA A 10 1.26 18.56 -14.04
N LEU A 11 1.25 17.52 -14.89
CA LEU A 11 0.43 16.33 -14.67
C LEU A 11 0.96 15.44 -13.53
N GLY A 12 2.29 15.37 -13.36
CA GLY A 12 2.92 14.66 -12.25
C GLY A 12 2.75 15.37 -10.90
N VAL A 13 2.69 16.70 -10.90
CA VAL A 13 2.41 17.50 -9.70
C VAL A 13 0.94 17.38 -9.28
N ILE A 14 -0.02 17.31 -10.22
CA ILE A 14 -1.46 17.18 -9.88
C ILE A 14 -1.79 15.79 -9.31
N LEU A 15 -1.20 14.70 -9.85
CA LEU A 15 -1.32 13.36 -9.25
C LEU A 15 -0.57 13.26 -7.91
N GLY A 16 0.60 13.89 -7.81
CA GLY A 16 1.37 13.96 -6.56
C GLY A 16 0.62 14.72 -5.46
N THR A 17 -0.01 15.85 -5.79
CA THR A 17 -0.82 16.61 -4.83
C THR A 17 -2.06 15.84 -4.43
N ALA A 18 -2.78 15.16 -5.32
CA ALA A 18 -3.98 14.40 -4.93
C ALA A 18 -3.67 13.20 -4.00
N VAL A 19 -2.50 12.56 -4.18
CA VAL A 19 -2.01 11.51 -3.27
C VAL A 19 -1.52 12.10 -1.96
N ILE A 20 -0.90 13.28 -1.97
CA ILE A 20 -0.49 14.00 -0.75
C ILE A 20 -1.70 14.56 -0.01
N THR A 21 -2.73 15.09 -0.67
CA THR A 21 -3.97 15.51 0.00
C THR A 21 -4.73 14.29 0.52
N ALA A 22 -4.74 13.16 -0.19
CA ALA A 22 -5.31 11.91 0.34
C ALA A 22 -4.54 11.38 1.56
N LEU A 23 -3.20 11.48 1.58
CA LEU A 23 -2.34 11.13 2.71
C LEU A 23 -2.45 12.15 3.87
N VAL A 24 -2.66 13.44 3.57
CA VAL A 24 -2.85 14.52 4.55
C VAL A 24 -4.27 14.48 5.12
N GLN A 25 -5.28 14.08 4.35
CA GLN A 25 -6.64 13.82 4.84
C GLN A 25 -6.69 12.52 5.66
N PHE A 26 -5.85 11.53 5.32
CA PHE A 26 -5.60 10.36 6.18
C PHE A 26 -4.87 10.77 7.47
N CYS A 27 -3.95 11.75 7.44
CA CYS A 27 -3.28 12.29 8.64
C CYS A 27 -4.16 13.26 9.45
N ALA A 28 -5.12 13.95 8.83
CA ALA A 28 -6.01 14.89 9.52
C ALA A 28 -7.10 14.18 10.35
N VAL A 29 -7.41 12.91 10.03
CA VAL A 29 -8.26 12.04 10.85
C VAL A 29 -7.52 11.47 12.06
N VAL A 30 -6.19 11.61 12.14
CA VAL A 30 -5.36 11.05 13.23
C VAL A 30 -5.30 11.95 14.48
N HIS A 31 -5.81 13.17 14.45
CA HIS A 31 -5.71 14.09 15.60
C HIS A 31 -6.77 13.91 16.70
N ALA A 32 -7.18 12.65 16.99
CA ALA A 32 -7.89 12.26 18.23
C ALA A 32 -8.05 10.73 18.43
N GLN A 33 -7.28 9.87 17.75
CA GLN A 33 -7.51 8.41 17.80
C GLN A 33 -6.47 7.73 18.71
N GLY A 34 -6.95 6.89 19.64
CA GLY A 34 -6.09 6.08 20.51
C GLY A 34 -5.17 5.15 19.70
N VAL A 35 -3.98 4.84 20.24
CA VAL A 35 -3.02 3.96 19.56
C VAL A 35 -3.55 2.53 19.60
N ARG A 36 -3.73 1.90 18.42
CA ARG A 36 -4.04 0.47 18.32
C ARG A 36 -2.79 -0.35 18.60
N ARG A 37 -2.86 -1.24 19.58
CA ARG A 37 -1.82 -2.25 19.82
C ARG A 37 -2.40 -3.67 19.78
N GLY A 38 -1.61 -4.60 19.27
CA GLY A 38 -1.95 -6.02 19.27
C GLY A 38 -1.84 -6.62 20.66
N THR A 39 -2.49 -7.76 20.89
CA THR A 39 -2.35 -8.52 22.14
C THR A 39 -1.21 -9.54 22.02
N PRO A 40 -0.49 -9.83 23.11
CA PRO A 40 0.58 -10.81 23.09
C PRO A 40 0.04 -12.25 23.00
N GLN A 41 0.73 -13.10 22.25
CA GLN A 41 0.46 -14.54 22.17
C GLN A 41 1.18 -15.29 23.29
N CYS A 42 0.60 -15.30 24.49
CA CYS A 42 1.23 -15.86 25.70
C CYS A 42 1.02 -17.37 25.89
N LEU A 43 -0.07 -17.92 25.37
CA LEU A 43 -0.48 -19.31 25.62
C LEU A 43 -0.67 -20.04 24.28
N PRO A 44 -0.03 -21.19 24.06
CA PRO A 44 -0.29 -21.98 22.86
C PRO A 44 -1.71 -22.58 22.93
N PRO A 45 -2.43 -22.74 21.79
CA PRO A 45 -3.79 -23.26 21.77
C PRO A 45 -3.98 -24.61 22.49
N SER A 46 -2.97 -25.48 22.45
CA SER A 46 -2.99 -26.78 23.14
C SER A 46 -3.08 -26.65 24.66
N SER A 47 -2.53 -25.59 25.25
CA SER A 47 -2.51 -25.40 26.70
C SER A 47 -3.89 -25.04 27.27
N VAL A 48 -4.78 -24.45 26.45
CA VAL A 48 -6.10 -23.95 26.85
C VAL A 48 -7.25 -24.80 26.31
N ALA A 49 -6.95 -25.83 25.52
CA ALA A 49 -7.95 -26.71 24.90
C ALA A 49 -8.93 -27.33 25.91
N SER A 50 -8.49 -27.60 27.14
CA SER A 50 -9.34 -28.14 28.21
C SER A 50 -10.48 -27.20 28.64
N LEU A 51 -10.41 -25.91 28.32
CA LEU A 51 -11.43 -24.92 28.63
C LEU A 51 -12.52 -24.83 27.56
N GLY A 52 -12.37 -25.52 26.43
CA GLY A 52 -13.42 -25.71 25.42
C GLY A 52 -13.77 -24.51 24.55
N TRP A 53 -13.11 -23.37 24.73
CA TRP A 53 -13.30 -22.15 23.93
C TRP A 53 -12.47 -22.12 22.65
N VAL A 54 -11.19 -22.48 22.76
CA VAL A 54 -10.23 -22.49 21.65
C VAL A 54 -9.71 -23.91 21.51
N GLY A 55 -10.19 -24.64 20.50
CA GLY A 55 -9.77 -26.02 20.27
C GLY A 55 -10.69 -26.80 19.35
N THR A 56 -10.13 -27.24 18.23
CA THR A 56 -10.71 -28.00 17.12
C THR A 56 -11.60 -29.17 17.54
N THR A 57 -12.83 -29.24 17.02
CA THR A 57 -13.43 -30.53 16.71
C THR A 57 -12.65 -31.13 15.55
N THR A 58 -11.76 -32.06 15.89
CA THR A 58 -11.02 -32.92 14.98
C THR A 58 -11.94 -33.44 13.86
N GLY A 59 -11.70 -32.98 12.62
CA GLY A 59 -12.13 -33.68 11.40
C GLY A 59 -13.39 -33.18 10.67
N SER A 60 -14.14 -32.19 11.13
CA SER A 60 -15.43 -31.81 10.49
C SER A 60 -15.52 -30.42 9.87
N GLY A 61 -14.41 -29.68 9.76
CA GLY A 61 -14.45 -28.31 9.21
C GLY A 61 -15.28 -27.34 10.06
N THR A 62 -15.49 -27.64 11.34
CA THR A 62 -16.22 -26.79 12.27
C THR A 62 -15.27 -26.19 13.30
N ILE A 63 -15.39 -24.88 13.54
CA ILE A 63 -14.69 -24.16 14.60
C ILE A 63 -15.75 -23.66 15.57
N LYS A 64 -15.64 -24.04 16.85
CA LYS A 64 -16.38 -23.33 17.89
C LYS A 64 -15.68 -21.99 18.07
N GLN A 65 -16.30 -20.89 17.66
CA GLN A 65 -15.75 -19.55 17.87
C GLN A 65 -16.56 -18.84 18.96
N ALA A 66 -15.94 -17.96 19.72
CA ALA A 66 -16.68 -17.06 20.58
C ALA A 66 -17.33 -15.94 19.73
N PRO A 67 -18.63 -15.67 19.87
CA PRO A 67 -19.23 -14.48 19.28
C PRO A 67 -18.71 -13.25 20.02
N ALA A 68 -17.84 -12.45 19.40
CA ALA A 68 -17.69 -11.01 19.63
C ALA A 68 -16.38 -10.49 19.02
N ASP A 69 -16.43 -9.26 18.50
CA ASP A 69 -15.27 -8.40 18.36
C ASP A 69 -15.32 -7.39 19.52
N ILE A 70 -14.30 -7.39 20.36
CA ILE A 70 -14.24 -6.54 21.56
C ILE A 70 -13.14 -5.49 21.39
N VAL A 71 -13.46 -4.27 21.80
CA VAL A 71 -12.51 -3.16 21.82
C VAL A 71 -12.34 -2.74 23.27
N LEU A 72 -11.13 -2.86 23.80
CA LEU A 72 -10.80 -2.45 25.17
C LEU A 72 -10.11 -1.11 25.16
N GLU A 73 -10.45 -0.29 26.13
CA GLU A 73 -9.74 0.94 26.44
C GLU A 73 -8.68 0.68 27.50
N ALA A 74 -7.45 1.08 27.23
CA ALA A 74 -6.37 1.15 28.20
C ALA A 74 -6.03 2.62 28.49
N ASP A 75 -5.96 2.98 29.77
CA ASP A 75 -5.44 4.27 30.20
C ASP A 75 -3.91 4.28 30.20
N ALA A 76 -3.33 5.48 30.11
CA ALA A 76 -1.89 5.67 29.87
C ALA A 76 -0.96 5.29 31.05
N TRP A 77 -1.49 4.99 32.25
CA TRP A 77 -0.69 4.62 33.42
C TRP A 77 -0.49 3.10 33.52
N SER A 78 0.52 2.67 34.30
CA SER A 78 1.06 1.31 34.15
C SER A 78 0.12 0.24 34.67
N SER A 79 -0.59 0.48 35.78
CA SER A 79 -1.55 -0.48 36.33
C SER A 79 -2.70 -0.72 35.35
N ALA A 80 -3.28 0.34 34.77
CA ALA A 80 -4.37 0.24 33.80
C ALA A 80 -3.93 -0.46 32.53
N ASN A 81 -2.72 -0.18 32.08
CA ASN A 81 -2.13 -0.85 30.94
C ASN A 81 -1.99 -2.36 31.23
N LEU A 82 -1.28 -2.75 32.29
CA LEU A 82 -1.05 -4.16 32.64
C LEU A 82 -2.35 -4.93 32.85
N SER A 83 -3.31 -4.36 33.59
CA SER A 83 -4.61 -4.99 33.85
C SER A 83 -5.45 -5.16 32.57
N THR A 84 -5.45 -4.16 31.68
CA THR A 84 -6.13 -4.25 30.37
C THR A 84 -5.52 -5.32 29.48
N TYR A 85 -4.19 -5.40 29.40
CA TYR A 85 -3.53 -6.42 28.56
C TYR A 85 -3.72 -7.83 29.10
N ILE A 86 -3.82 -8.03 30.42
CA ILE A 86 -4.20 -9.35 30.97
C ILE A 86 -5.60 -9.74 30.49
N ALA A 87 -6.57 -8.83 30.64
CA ALA A 87 -7.94 -9.08 30.19
C ALA A 87 -8.00 -9.36 28.68
N ALA A 88 -7.33 -8.54 27.87
CA ALA A 88 -7.25 -8.70 26.42
C ALA A 88 -6.65 -10.05 26.02
N THR A 89 -5.53 -10.43 26.66
CA THR A 89 -4.81 -11.66 26.37
C THR A 89 -5.62 -12.90 26.74
N LEU A 90 -6.34 -12.88 27.86
CA LEU A 90 -7.21 -14.00 28.25
C LEU A 90 -8.41 -14.12 27.29
N LEU A 91 -9.08 -13.01 26.96
CA LEU A 91 -10.17 -13.01 25.97
C LEU A 91 -9.70 -13.56 24.60
N GLN A 92 -8.50 -13.18 24.15
CA GLN A 92 -8.00 -13.60 22.85
C GLN A 92 -7.40 -15.02 22.83
N ASN A 93 -6.43 -15.31 23.71
CA ASN A 93 -5.72 -16.58 23.68
C ASN A 93 -6.53 -17.73 24.29
N VAL A 94 -7.42 -17.44 25.26
CA VAL A 94 -8.21 -18.48 25.94
C VAL A 94 -9.61 -18.58 25.35
N MET A 95 -10.32 -17.45 25.20
CA MET A 95 -11.71 -17.45 24.72
C MET A 95 -11.83 -17.37 23.20
N GLY A 96 -10.76 -17.04 22.47
CA GLY A 96 -10.78 -16.95 21.00
C GLY A 96 -11.54 -15.74 20.47
N ILE A 97 -11.73 -14.73 21.33
CA ILE A 97 -12.41 -13.46 20.99
C ILE A 97 -11.40 -12.55 20.31
N ASN A 98 -11.82 -11.89 19.24
CA ASN A 98 -10.98 -10.89 18.61
C ASN A 98 -10.98 -9.61 19.47
N VAL A 99 -9.82 -9.21 19.96
CA VAL A 99 -9.69 -8.06 20.85
C VAL A 99 -8.78 -7.00 20.24
N THR A 100 -9.24 -5.76 20.23
CA THR A 100 -8.41 -4.58 19.92
C THR A 100 -8.24 -3.75 21.17
N VAL A 101 -7.00 -3.39 21.52
CA VAL A 101 -6.72 -2.44 22.62
C VAL A 101 -6.49 -1.05 22.02
N LEU A 102 -7.19 -0.05 22.55
CA LEU A 102 -7.01 1.37 22.23
C LEU A 102 -6.48 2.10 23.47
N GLU A 103 -5.27 2.65 23.35
CA GLU A 103 -4.65 3.45 24.40
C GLU A 103 -5.02 4.93 24.24
N TYR A 104 -5.51 5.55 25.32
CA TYR A 104 -5.80 7.00 25.38
C TYR A 104 -4.94 7.69 26.43
N GLY A 105 -4.61 8.96 26.19
CA GLY A 105 -3.80 9.77 27.10
C GLY A 105 -4.47 10.15 28.43
N GLY A 106 -5.75 9.79 28.62
CA GLY A 106 -6.44 10.00 29.90
C GLY A 106 -7.92 9.61 29.93
N PRO A 107 -8.50 9.58 31.15
CA PRO A 107 -9.79 8.93 31.42
C PRO A 107 -10.98 9.91 31.34
N THR A 108 -10.84 11.08 30.72
CA THR A 108 -11.88 12.13 30.75
C THR A 108 -13.16 11.69 30.03
N ASP A 109 -13.03 11.13 28.83
CA ASP A 109 -14.18 10.75 27.99
C ASP A 109 -14.49 9.25 28.03
N THR A 110 -13.89 8.49 28.95
CA THR A 110 -14.08 7.02 29.04
C THR A 110 -15.55 6.62 29.09
N PHE A 111 -16.37 7.30 29.90
CA PHE A 111 -17.82 7.04 29.95
C PHE A 111 -18.52 7.30 28.62
N LEU A 112 -18.14 8.36 27.90
CA LEU A 112 -18.72 8.70 26.61
C LEU A 112 -18.33 7.67 25.54
N ARG A 113 -17.06 7.25 25.53
CA ARG A 113 -16.56 6.24 24.58
C ARG A 113 -17.18 4.88 24.81
N VAL A 114 -17.37 4.48 26.07
CA VAL A 114 -18.12 3.25 26.41
C VAL A 114 -19.60 3.41 26.09
N ALA A 115 -20.26 4.50 26.47
CA ALA A 115 -21.69 4.70 26.20
C ALA A 115 -22.03 4.73 24.69
N SER A 116 -21.13 5.27 23.86
CA SER A 116 -21.29 5.32 22.40
C SER A 116 -20.93 4.02 21.69
N GLY A 117 -20.29 3.07 22.37
CA GLY A 117 -19.77 1.83 21.78
C GLY A 117 -18.47 2.00 20.97
N GLN A 118 -17.81 3.16 21.06
CA GLN A 118 -16.47 3.35 20.48
C GLN A 118 -15.44 2.40 21.11
N VAL A 119 -15.58 2.16 22.41
CA VAL A 119 -14.94 1.05 23.13
C VAL A 119 -16.02 0.24 23.84
N HIS A 120 -15.76 -1.04 24.05
CA HIS A 120 -16.71 -1.95 24.69
C HIS A 120 -16.51 -2.03 26.20
N ALA A 121 -15.29 -1.89 26.70
CA ALA A 121 -15.00 -1.89 28.14
C ALA A 121 -13.71 -1.14 28.48
N ASN A 122 -13.65 -0.63 29.72
CA ASN A 122 -12.43 -0.20 30.42
C ASN A 122 -12.38 -0.99 31.74
N VAL A 123 -11.24 -1.59 32.06
CA VAL A 123 -11.11 -2.50 33.21
C VAL A 123 -10.61 -1.83 34.48
N GLU A 124 -10.13 -0.59 34.44
CA GLU A 124 -9.60 0.13 35.60
C GLU A 124 -10.04 1.60 35.61
N LEU A 125 -11.23 1.84 36.16
CA LEU A 125 -11.78 3.18 36.31
C LEU A 125 -11.82 3.61 37.78
N TRP A 126 -11.31 4.81 38.06
CA TRP A 126 -11.32 5.44 39.38
C TRP A 126 -12.62 6.23 39.62
N PRO A 127 -13.52 5.78 40.52
CA PRO A 127 -14.90 6.24 40.55
C PRO A 127 -15.12 7.62 41.17
N ASN A 128 -14.32 8.06 42.15
CA ASN A 128 -14.68 9.27 42.92
C ASN A 128 -14.62 10.54 42.06
N SER A 129 -13.62 10.65 41.20
CA SER A 129 -13.48 11.78 40.27
C SER A 129 -14.52 11.77 39.12
N LYS A 130 -15.35 10.71 39.03
CA LYS A 130 -16.31 10.48 37.94
C LYS A 130 -17.75 10.26 38.41
N SER A 131 -18.08 10.62 39.64
CA SER A 131 -19.40 10.38 40.25
C SER A 131 -20.57 10.97 39.42
N ILE A 132 -20.40 12.14 38.82
CA ILE A 132 -21.40 12.76 37.93
C ILE A 132 -21.67 11.88 36.70
N PHE A 133 -20.62 11.39 36.05
CA PHE A 133 -20.73 10.52 34.88
C PHE A 133 -21.30 9.16 35.23
N TYR A 134 -20.94 8.61 36.40
CA TYR A 134 -21.55 7.40 36.94
C TYR A 134 -23.07 7.55 37.07
N GLN A 135 -23.54 8.65 37.69
CA GLN A 135 -24.97 8.93 37.83
C GLN A 135 -25.66 9.12 36.48
N GLN A 136 -25.00 9.78 35.53
CA GLN A 136 -25.56 10.02 34.21
C GLN A 136 -25.68 8.73 33.38
N TYR A 137 -24.57 8.03 33.15
CA TYR A 137 -24.51 6.94 32.17
C TYR A 137 -24.94 5.58 32.72
N ILE A 138 -24.69 5.31 34.01
CA ILE A 138 -25.04 4.04 34.64
C ILE A 138 -26.43 4.11 35.26
N VAL A 139 -26.70 5.12 36.10
CA VAL A 139 -27.96 5.19 36.88
C VAL A 139 -29.12 5.74 36.05
N ARG A 140 -28.94 6.87 35.36
CA ARG A 140 -30.04 7.53 34.63
C ARG A 140 -30.27 6.97 33.22
N GLN A 141 -29.20 6.82 32.43
CA GLN A 141 -29.30 6.39 31.03
C GLN A 141 -29.26 4.87 30.84
N GLY A 142 -28.54 4.14 31.71
CA GLY A 142 -28.37 2.69 31.58
C GLY A 142 -27.61 2.24 30.32
N THR A 143 -26.85 3.13 29.69
CA THR A 143 -26.04 2.85 28.48
C THR A 143 -24.71 2.18 28.83
N VAL A 144 -24.22 2.38 30.06
CA VAL A 144 -23.00 1.79 30.60
C VAL A 144 -23.37 0.89 31.78
N GLU A 145 -22.73 -0.28 31.86
CA GLU A 145 -22.87 -1.24 32.96
C GLU A 145 -21.65 -1.20 33.88
N ASN A 146 -21.90 -1.09 35.19
CA ASN A 146 -20.88 -1.35 36.20
C ASN A 146 -20.61 -2.85 36.27
N SER A 147 -19.42 -3.27 35.84
CA SER A 147 -18.99 -4.67 35.78
C SER A 147 -18.29 -5.14 37.07
N GLY A 148 -18.42 -4.37 38.16
CA GLY A 148 -17.88 -4.68 39.47
C GLY A 148 -16.46 -4.17 39.70
N MET A 149 -15.93 -4.42 40.89
CA MET A 149 -14.60 -3.99 41.30
C MET A 149 -13.51 -4.81 40.61
N ILE A 150 -12.35 -4.19 40.35
CA ILE A 150 -11.19 -4.88 39.80
C ILE A 150 -10.52 -5.79 40.83
N GLY A 151 -10.52 -5.46 42.13
CA GLY A 151 -10.07 -6.35 43.20
C GLY A 151 -8.92 -5.84 44.09
N TYR A 152 -8.20 -4.80 43.68
CA TYR A 152 -7.20 -4.09 44.50
C TYR A 152 -7.68 -2.70 44.90
N ALA A 153 -7.02 -2.11 45.90
CA ALA A 153 -7.36 -0.78 46.39
C ALA A 153 -6.45 0.30 45.80
N GLY A 154 -7.08 1.33 45.24
CA GLY A 154 -6.44 2.57 44.85
C GLY A 154 -6.33 3.53 46.03
N LYS A 155 -5.19 4.19 46.22
CA LYS A 155 -5.10 5.29 47.18
C LYS A 155 -4.13 6.36 46.69
N ILE A 156 -4.61 7.60 46.65
CA ILE A 156 -3.79 8.80 46.49
C ILE A 156 -3.23 9.18 47.86
N SER A 157 -1.95 9.53 47.93
CA SER A 157 -1.30 9.89 49.19
C SER A 157 -0.07 10.77 48.97
N TRP A 158 0.39 11.36 50.06
CA TRP A 158 1.73 11.93 50.13
C TRP A 158 2.73 10.86 50.57
N TYR A 159 3.92 10.88 49.98
CA TYR A 159 4.98 9.92 50.23
C TYR A 159 6.27 10.62 50.63
N ILE A 160 7.09 9.92 51.42
CA ILE A 160 8.43 10.32 51.81
C ILE A 160 9.39 9.14 51.72
N ASN A 161 10.66 9.36 51.38
CA ASN A 161 11.65 8.29 51.30
C ASN A 161 11.90 7.65 52.68
N THR A 162 11.64 6.35 52.84
CA THR A 162 11.78 5.65 54.13
C THR A 162 13.21 5.69 54.67
N ALA A 163 14.21 5.79 53.79
CA ALA A 163 15.62 5.88 54.15
C ALA A 163 15.92 7.07 55.08
N ILE A 164 15.25 8.22 54.94
CA ILE A 164 15.47 9.37 55.82
C ILE A 164 14.89 9.14 57.21
N ALA A 165 13.72 8.51 57.30
CA ALA A 165 13.09 8.17 58.58
C ALA A 165 13.95 7.19 59.38
N ASN A 166 14.55 6.21 58.68
CA ASN A 166 15.47 5.25 59.29
C ASN A 166 16.79 5.90 59.73
N ALA A 167 17.30 6.89 58.99
CA ALA A 167 18.53 7.61 59.33
C ALA A 167 18.37 8.53 60.55
N TYR A 168 17.16 9.04 60.80
CA TYR A 168 16.85 9.98 61.88
C TYR A 168 15.63 9.52 62.69
N PRO A 169 15.74 8.43 63.48
CA PRO A 169 14.60 7.79 64.14
C PRO A 169 13.94 8.66 65.24
N THR A 170 14.60 9.72 65.70
CA THR A 170 14.04 10.69 66.66
C THR A 170 13.13 11.72 66.01
N LEU A 171 13.09 11.78 64.68
CA LEU A 171 12.26 12.70 63.91
C LEU A 171 11.17 11.93 63.19
N ILE A 172 9.96 12.50 63.18
CA ILE A 172 8.80 11.90 62.51
C ILE A 172 8.68 12.52 61.13
N PHE A 173 8.89 11.74 60.07
CA PHE A 173 8.79 12.21 58.69
C PHE A 173 7.48 11.86 58.00
N ASP A 174 6.74 10.89 58.53
CA ASP A 174 5.51 10.32 57.98
C ASP A 174 4.24 10.94 58.59
N SER A 175 4.33 12.15 59.15
CA SER A 175 3.17 12.89 59.65
C SER A 175 3.15 14.31 59.11
N TRP A 176 2.00 14.76 58.61
CA TRP A 176 1.85 16.13 58.08
C TRP A 176 2.24 17.22 59.09
N ARG A 177 1.99 16.99 60.39
CA ARG A 177 2.27 17.95 61.46
C ARG A 177 3.76 18.29 61.53
N SER A 178 4.61 17.35 61.16
CA SER A 178 6.06 17.52 61.17
C SER A 178 6.55 18.62 60.23
N TYR A 179 5.81 18.89 59.15
CA TYR A 179 6.17 19.93 58.18
C TYR A 179 5.80 21.34 58.65
N THR A 180 5.31 21.49 59.88
CA THR A 180 5.26 22.79 60.59
C THR A 180 6.55 23.08 61.36
N MET A 181 7.39 22.07 61.60
CA MET A 181 8.61 22.16 62.40
C MET A 181 9.84 22.41 61.54
N ASN A 182 10.62 23.45 61.87
CA ASN A 182 11.87 23.75 61.16
C ASN A 182 12.91 22.61 61.27
N SER A 183 12.87 21.83 62.35
CA SER A 183 13.77 20.68 62.58
C SER A 183 13.60 19.56 61.54
N VAL A 184 12.42 19.46 60.92
CA VAL A 184 12.13 18.50 59.85
C VAL A 184 12.28 19.17 58.49
N LEU A 185 11.79 20.40 58.34
CA LEU A 185 11.90 21.16 57.08
C LEU A 185 13.34 21.31 56.58
N GLN A 186 14.33 21.43 57.46
CA GLN A 186 15.74 21.54 57.05
C GLN A 186 16.26 20.35 56.21
N TYR A 187 15.59 19.19 56.30
CA TYR A 187 15.95 18.01 55.50
C TYR A 187 15.28 17.97 54.13
N LEU A 188 14.29 18.83 53.84
CA LEU A 188 13.67 18.90 52.52
C LEU A 188 14.43 19.86 51.60
N PRO A 189 14.34 19.72 50.26
CA PRO A 189 14.93 20.66 49.32
C PRO A 189 14.43 22.08 49.55
N ALA A 190 15.35 23.05 49.50
CA ALA A 190 15.01 24.46 49.60
C ALA A 190 14.24 24.92 48.35
N TYR A 191 13.41 25.94 48.50
CA TYR A 191 12.71 26.58 47.39
C TYR A 191 13.67 26.93 46.24
N GLY A 192 13.34 26.51 45.01
CA GLY A 192 14.08 26.84 43.79
C GLY A 192 15.24 25.89 43.48
N THR A 193 15.33 24.75 44.16
CA THR A 193 16.33 23.72 43.89
C THR A 193 15.93 22.88 42.68
N SER A 194 14.64 22.54 42.58
CA SER A 194 14.11 21.74 41.46
C SER A 194 13.61 22.62 40.32
N THR A 195 13.82 22.16 39.09
CA THR A 195 13.35 22.86 37.89
C THR A 195 11.93 22.41 37.54
N PRO A 196 10.94 23.31 37.47
CA PRO A 196 9.59 22.93 37.06
C PRO A 196 9.54 22.48 35.59
N ALA A 197 8.58 21.62 35.26
CA ALA A 197 8.38 21.14 33.90
C ALA A 197 7.70 22.18 33.00
N ARG A 198 7.96 22.05 31.70
CA ARG A 198 7.37 22.85 30.63
C ARG A 198 6.57 21.97 29.67
N LYS A 199 5.54 22.55 29.06
CA LYS A 199 4.80 21.94 27.94
C LYS A 199 5.65 21.97 26.68
N ALA A 200 5.22 21.25 25.64
CA ALA A 200 5.91 21.19 24.36
C ALA A 200 6.06 22.56 23.65
N ASP A 201 5.15 23.50 23.93
CA ASP A 201 5.20 24.88 23.44
C ASP A 201 6.16 25.80 24.22
N GLY A 202 6.84 25.27 25.25
CA GLY A 202 7.76 26.00 26.11
C GLY A 202 7.11 26.75 27.28
N SER A 203 5.77 26.80 27.36
CA SER A 203 5.04 27.35 28.51
C SER A 203 5.19 26.46 29.75
N TRP A 204 4.95 27.02 30.94
CA TRP A 204 5.00 26.23 32.18
C TRP A 204 3.86 25.22 32.24
N LEU A 205 4.12 24.05 32.81
CA LEU A 205 3.09 23.03 33.02
C LEU A 205 1.97 23.53 33.94
N CYS A 206 2.36 24.32 34.95
CA CYS A 206 1.49 25.02 35.88
C CYS A 206 1.56 26.52 35.58
N ASP A 207 0.55 27.02 34.87
CA ASP A 207 0.41 28.40 34.43
C ASP A 207 -0.86 29.04 34.99
N SER A 208 -0.81 30.36 35.22
CA SER A 208 -1.90 31.12 35.82
C SER A 208 -3.15 31.24 34.95
N ALA A 209 -3.03 31.00 33.64
CA ALA A 209 -4.16 31.07 32.71
C ALA A 209 -5.06 29.82 32.82
N THR A 210 -4.45 28.66 33.10
CA THR A 210 -5.15 27.39 33.28
C THR A 210 -5.50 27.14 34.75
N TYR A 211 -4.58 27.48 35.66
CA TYR A 211 -4.73 27.26 37.10
C TYR A 211 -4.45 28.56 37.85
N SER A 212 -5.48 29.19 38.41
CA SER A 212 -5.40 30.53 39.03
C SER A 212 -4.36 30.65 40.17
N TYR A 213 -4.02 29.54 40.82
CA TYR A 213 -3.07 29.45 41.92
C TYR A 213 -1.61 29.23 41.47
N CYS A 214 -1.36 29.00 40.18
CA CYS A 214 -0.04 28.73 39.63
C CYS A 214 0.77 30.00 39.33
N SER A 215 2.07 29.96 39.62
CA SER A 215 3.04 30.99 39.23
C SER A 215 4.40 30.38 38.89
N ASN A 216 4.90 30.65 37.67
CA ASN A 216 6.20 30.18 37.18
C ASN A 216 6.43 28.65 37.31
N GLY A 217 5.40 27.84 37.01
CA GLY A 217 5.49 26.38 37.09
C GLY A 217 5.36 25.79 38.50
N MET A 218 5.04 26.61 39.50
CA MET A 218 4.93 26.20 40.90
C MET A 218 3.68 26.81 41.55
N PHE A 219 3.31 26.30 42.72
CA PHE A 219 2.38 26.95 43.64
C PHE A 219 3.11 27.37 44.91
N VAL A 220 3.09 28.67 45.21
CA VAL A 220 3.67 29.26 46.42
C VAL A 220 2.53 29.68 47.36
N PRO A 221 2.36 29.02 48.51
CA PRO A 221 1.25 29.33 49.40
C PRO A 221 1.42 30.70 50.08
N PRO A 222 0.34 31.35 50.54
CA PRO A 222 0.39 32.69 51.14
C PRO A 222 1.42 32.83 52.27
N GLN A 223 1.54 31.81 53.13
CA GLN A 223 2.53 31.78 54.23
C GLN A 223 4.00 31.79 53.78
N CYS A 224 4.28 31.50 52.50
CA CYS A 224 5.62 31.48 51.93
C CYS A 224 5.91 32.71 51.05
N GLN A 225 4.92 33.52 50.69
CA GLN A 225 5.10 34.62 49.74
C GLN A 225 6.04 35.72 50.25
N ALA A 226 5.97 36.05 51.56
CA ALA A 226 6.84 37.06 52.16
C ALA A 226 8.30 36.61 52.27
N ASN A 227 8.56 35.32 52.44
CA ASN A 227 9.91 34.76 52.49
C ASN A 227 9.95 33.33 51.91
N PRO A 228 10.03 33.18 50.58
CA PRO A 228 10.01 31.87 49.93
C PRO A 228 11.16 30.95 50.36
N SER A 229 12.32 31.52 50.75
CA SER A 229 13.49 30.77 51.21
C SER A 229 13.26 29.99 52.51
N SER A 230 12.27 30.40 53.31
CA SER A 230 11.88 29.72 54.54
C SER A 230 11.02 28.47 54.32
N CYS A 231 10.62 28.21 53.07
CA CYS A 231 9.78 27.08 52.69
C CYS A 231 10.55 26.00 51.95
N ARG A 232 9.90 24.85 51.77
CA ARG A 232 10.50 23.63 51.21
C ARG A 232 9.68 23.08 50.07
N GLU A 233 10.34 22.36 49.19
CA GLU A 233 9.68 21.81 48.00
C GLU A 233 8.83 20.59 48.34
N PHE A 234 7.66 20.56 47.72
CA PHE A 234 6.75 19.43 47.62
C PHE A 234 6.64 19.06 46.14
N TRP A 235 6.99 17.83 45.78
CA TRP A 235 7.02 17.43 44.38
C TRP A 235 5.68 16.87 43.92
N HIS A 236 5.22 17.31 42.75
CA HIS A 236 3.98 16.85 42.13
C HIS A 236 4.20 16.49 40.67
N VAL A 237 3.45 15.52 40.15
CA VAL A 237 3.61 15.03 38.76
C VAL A 237 3.09 16.07 37.77
N HIS A 238 1.80 16.40 37.87
CA HIS A 238 1.11 17.28 36.92
C HIS A 238 -0.08 17.99 37.60
N PRO A 239 -0.35 19.29 37.34
CA PRO A 239 -1.42 20.05 38.01
C PRO A 239 -2.84 19.57 37.69
N ALA A 240 -3.05 18.91 36.55
CA ALA A 240 -4.34 18.30 36.20
C ALA A 240 -4.72 17.09 37.08
N TYR A 241 -3.77 16.44 37.77
CA TYR A 241 -4.07 15.31 38.63
C TYR A 241 -4.48 15.85 40.00
N ASN A 242 -5.76 15.70 40.38
CA ASN A 242 -6.34 16.21 41.64
C ASN A 242 -6.10 17.72 41.83
N ALA A 243 -6.46 18.49 40.79
CA ALA A 243 -6.20 19.92 40.68
C ALA A 243 -6.62 20.70 41.93
N GLY A 244 -5.66 21.38 42.55
CA GLY A 244 -5.88 22.28 43.69
C GLY A 244 -5.98 21.61 45.05
N GLU A 245 -6.03 20.27 45.11
CA GLU A 245 -6.28 19.55 46.36
C GLU A 245 -5.05 19.55 47.28
N SER A 246 -3.84 19.35 46.75
CA SER A 246 -2.61 19.40 47.55
C SER A 246 -2.30 20.83 47.99
N GLU A 247 -2.53 21.80 47.10
CA GLU A 247 -2.32 23.23 47.30
C GLU A 247 -3.24 23.75 48.41
N GLN A 248 -4.54 23.42 48.33
CA GLN A 248 -5.50 23.80 49.35
C GLN A 248 -5.20 23.13 50.70
N ARG A 249 -4.75 21.86 50.72
CA ARG A 249 -4.28 21.22 51.97
C ARG A 249 -3.12 21.95 52.59
N ILE A 250 -2.13 22.35 51.79
CA ILE A 250 -0.96 23.10 52.27
C ILE A 250 -1.39 24.44 52.88
N ILE A 251 -2.35 25.14 52.26
CA ILE A 251 -2.90 26.40 52.79
C ILE A 251 -3.63 26.15 54.12
N THR A 252 -4.61 25.25 54.12
CA THR A 252 -5.50 25.06 55.28
C THR A 252 -4.76 24.47 56.48
N LEU A 253 -3.75 23.62 56.27
CA LEU A 253 -2.90 23.06 57.33
C LEU A 253 -1.75 24.00 57.77
N GLY A 254 -1.56 25.13 57.09
CA GLY A 254 -0.50 26.10 57.40
C GLY A 254 0.92 25.57 57.15
N LEU A 255 1.09 24.71 56.14
CA LEU A 255 2.37 24.06 55.84
C LEU A 255 3.31 24.97 55.06
N LYS A 256 4.60 24.94 55.37
CA LYS A 256 5.63 25.73 54.67
C LYS A 256 6.18 24.99 53.45
N LEU A 257 5.28 24.58 52.55
CA LEU A 257 5.57 23.75 51.39
C LEU A 257 5.21 24.46 50.09
N VAL A 258 6.10 24.45 49.11
CA VAL A 258 5.90 24.99 47.75
C VAL A 258 5.73 23.80 46.81
N VAL A 259 4.62 23.74 46.07
CA VAL A 259 4.39 22.65 45.12
C VAL A 259 5.16 22.92 43.82
N VAL A 260 6.00 21.98 43.44
CA VAL A 260 6.79 22.02 42.20
C VAL A 260 6.32 20.89 41.28
N TYR A 261 5.84 21.26 40.09
CA TYR A 261 5.36 20.29 39.11
C TYR A 261 6.50 19.85 38.19
N LEU A 262 6.91 18.58 38.28
CA LEU A 262 8.11 18.07 37.60
C LEU A 262 7.83 17.37 36.27
N GLY A 263 6.56 17.19 35.89
CA GLY A 263 6.19 16.40 34.71
C GLY A 263 6.48 14.90 34.90
N VAL A 264 5.97 14.04 34.01
CA VAL A 264 6.05 12.57 34.18
C VAL A 264 7.50 12.08 34.25
N ASP A 265 8.34 12.50 33.31
CA ASP A 265 9.74 12.04 33.21
C ASP A 265 10.64 12.67 34.30
N GLY A 266 10.46 13.97 34.54
CA GLY A 266 11.21 14.72 35.55
C GLY A 266 10.89 14.24 36.97
N PHE A 267 9.62 13.94 37.24
CA PHE A 267 9.17 13.42 38.52
C PHE A 267 9.77 12.04 38.81
N SER A 268 9.65 11.10 37.88
CA SER A 268 10.12 9.71 38.06
C SER A 268 11.63 9.66 38.34
N SER A 269 12.42 10.45 37.61
CA SER A 269 13.87 10.53 37.81
C SER A 269 14.28 11.25 39.10
N ALA A 270 13.55 12.27 39.54
CA ALA A 270 13.81 12.96 40.80
C ALA A 270 13.48 12.07 42.01
N VAL A 271 12.31 11.43 42.01
CA VAL A 271 11.85 10.56 43.09
C VAL A 271 12.74 9.33 43.21
N THR A 272 13.10 8.67 42.10
CA THR A 272 13.98 7.49 42.13
C THR A 272 15.35 7.80 42.74
N ARG A 273 15.95 8.95 42.39
CA ARG A 273 17.21 9.38 43.00
C ARG A 273 17.06 9.66 44.49
N CYS A 274 15.98 10.34 44.88
CA CYS A 274 15.77 10.69 46.27
C CYS A 274 15.42 9.48 47.16
N ALA A 275 14.63 8.52 46.66
CA ALA A 275 14.22 7.35 47.42
C ALA A 275 15.40 6.44 47.81
N ASN A 276 16.43 6.40 46.96
CA ASN A 276 17.63 5.58 47.15
C ASN A 276 18.76 6.27 47.92
N GLN A 277 18.48 7.40 48.57
CA GLN A 277 19.45 8.14 49.39
C GLN A 277 18.85 8.60 50.72
N ASN A 278 19.73 9.01 51.64
CA ASN A 278 19.40 9.42 53.01
C ASN A 278 20.01 10.78 53.41
N SER A 279 20.57 11.53 52.45
CA SER A 279 21.13 12.87 52.67
C SER A 279 20.06 13.93 52.85
N TYR A 280 18.90 13.76 52.20
CA TYR A 280 17.74 14.65 52.34
C TYR A 280 16.41 13.89 52.19
N ALA A 281 15.34 14.47 52.72
CA ALA A 281 13.96 14.01 52.57
C ALA A 281 13.33 14.56 51.30
N CYS A 282 12.57 13.79 50.54
CA CYS A 282 11.68 14.31 49.51
C CYS A 282 10.24 14.03 49.91
N LEU A 283 9.40 15.05 49.86
CA LEU A 283 7.96 14.93 50.06
C LEU A 283 7.27 15.06 48.71
N MET A 284 6.41 14.11 48.38
CA MET A 284 5.82 14.03 47.04
C MET A 284 4.37 13.55 47.02
N TYR A 285 3.63 13.99 46.02
CA TYR A 285 2.30 13.49 45.68
C TYR A 285 2.39 12.25 44.78
N TYR A 286 1.67 11.18 45.11
CA TYR A 286 1.51 10.05 44.19
C TYR A 286 0.30 9.17 44.53
N TRP A 287 0.06 8.12 43.75
CA TRP A 287 -1.02 7.15 43.97
C TRP A 287 -0.51 5.71 43.88
N LYS A 288 -1.20 4.80 44.53
CA LYS A 288 -1.01 3.34 44.39
C LYS A 288 -2.31 2.68 43.90
N PRO A 289 -2.26 1.55 43.18
CA PRO A 289 -1.05 0.85 42.75
C PRO A 289 -0.40 1.51 41.53
N GLU A 290 0.92 1.68 41.56
CA GLU A 290 1.72 2.22 40.45
C GLU A 290 3.22 1.92 40.72
N ILE A 291 4.08 2.00 39.69
CA ILE A 291 5.49 1.56 39.76
C ILE A 291 6.25 2.19 40.94
N ILE A 292 6.16 3.51 41.11
CA ILE A 292 6.98 4.23 42.10
C ILE A 292 6.77 3.72 43.53
N PRO A 293 5.55 3.71 44.10
CA PRO A 293 5.33 3.24 45.47
C PRO A 293 5.46 1.72 45.62
N SER A 294 5.34 0.94 44.54
CA SER A 294 5.51 -0.52 44.60
C SER A 294 6.98 -0.96 44.51
N THR A 295 7.88 -0.13 43.98
CA THR A 295 9.31 -0.49 43.77
C THR A 295 10.29 0.27 44.66
N LEU A 296 9.92 1.47 45.12
CA LEU A 296 10.80 2.31 45.92
C LEU A 296 10.45 2.23 47.42
N PRO A 297 11.45 2.34 48.32
CA PRO A 297 11.22 2.36 49.77
C PRO A 297 10.62 3.70 50.20
N LEU A 298 9.29 3.82 50.09
CA LEU A 298 8.53 5.01 50.43
C LEU A 298 7.57 4.75 51.60
N SER A 299 7.49 5.71 52.52
CA SER A 299 6.53 5.73 53.62
C SER A 299 5.40 6.69 53.28
N VAL A 300 4.15 6.28 53.56
CA VAL A 300 2.97 7.13 53.40
C VAL A 300 2.94 8.16 54.53
N VAL A 301 2.73 9.42 54.17
CA VAL A 301 2.54 10.50 55.14
C VAL A 301 1.09 10.48 55.62
N ALA A 302 0.90 10.29 56.92
CA ALA A 302 -0.39 10.36 57.57
C ALA A 302 -0.95 11.79 57.50
N LEU A 303 -2.08 11.92 56.82
CA LEU A 303 -2.97 13.09 56.81
C LEU A 303 -4.15 12.84 57.77
N PRO A 304 -4.89 13.89 58.20
CA PRO A 304 -6.14 13.72 58.94
C PRO A 304 -7.10 12.82 58.16
N GLU A 305 -7.82 11.91 58.82
CA GLU A 305 -8.64 10.91 58.12
C GLU A 305 -9.67 11.53 57.16
N TYR A 306 -9.99 10.78 56.10
CA TYR A 306 -11.02 11.17 55.15
C TYR A 306 -12.36 11.43 55.84
N ASN A 307 -13.00 12.55 55.49
CA ASN A 307 -14.33 12.89 55.93
C ASN A 307 -15.09 13.59 54.79
N SER A 308 -16.26 13.07 54.41
CA SER A 308 -17.03 13.59 53.28
C SER A 308 -17.48 15.05 53.46
N THR A 309 -17.78 15.48 54.69
CA THR A 309 -18.12 16.87 55.01
C THR A 309 -16.91 17.79 54.91
N CYS A 310 -15.70 17.27 55.19
CA CYS A 310 -14.48 18.01 54.94
C CYS A 310 -14.23 18.17 53.44
N PHE A 311 -14.34 17.09 52.67
CA PHE A 311 -14.09 17.11 51.23
C PHE A 311 -15.13 17.96 50.46
N SER A 312 -16.38 18.05 50.93
CA SER A 312 -17.43 18.87 50.31
C SER A 312 -17.22 20.38 50.45
N ARG A 313 -16.28 20.83 51.30
CA ARG A 313 -15.91 22.24 51.44
C ARG A 313 -14.81 22.67 50.47
N PHE A 314 -14.27 21.71 49.71
CA PHE A 314 -13.25 21.97 48.71
C PHE A 314 -13.89 22.33 47.37
N ASP A 315 -13.42 23.43 46.78
CA ASP A 315 -13.75 23.83 45.41
C ASP A 315 -12.46 24.06 44.61
N PRO A 316 -12.17 23.27 43.56
CA PRO A 316 -10.96 23.43 42.75
C PRO A 316 -10.90 24.76 41.98
N ALA A 317 -12.02 25.46 41.76
CA ALA A 317 -12.02 26.76 41.09
C ALA A 317 -11.57 27.92 42.00
N HIS A 318 -11.62 27.74 43.33
CA HIS A 318 -11.41 28.80 44.32
C HIS A 318 -10.26 28.47 45.29
N VAL A 319 -9.21 27.80 44.83
CA VAL A 319 -8.03 27.46 45.65
C VAL A 319 -7.41 28.72 46.25
N GLY A 320 -7.18 28.71 47.56
CA GLY A 320 -6.65 29.85 48.31
C GLY A 320 -7.69 30.85 48.82
N ALA A 321 -8.96 30.72 48.44
CA ALA A 321 -10.02 31.54 49.02
C ALA A 321 -10.27 31.16 50.49
N ALA A 322 -10.59 32.16 51.34
CA ALA A 322 -10.83 31.93 52.77
C ALA A 322 -12.01 31.00 53.07
N SER A 323 -12.99 30.93 52.15
CA SER A 323 -14.14 30.02 52.23
C SER A 323 -13.84 28.59 51.79
N ASN A 324 -12.69 28.36 51.16
CA ASN A 324 -12.28 27.06 50.64
C ASN A 324 -11.36 26.37 51.64
N THR A 325 -11.68 25.12 52.02
CA THR A 325 -10.89 24.39 53.03
C THR A 325 -10.78 22.92 52.68
N LEU A 326 -9.58 22.35 52.81
CA LEU A 326 -9.34 20.92 52.67
C LEU A 326 -8.29 20.47 53.67
N VAL A 327 -8.66 19.61 54.62
CA VAL A 327 -7.79 19.17 55.73
C VAL A 327 -7.58 17.66 55.70
N CYS A 328 -8.60 16.93 55.27
CA CYS A 328 -8.68 15.48 55.30
C CYS A 328 -7.94 14.82 54.14
N ASP A 329 -7.53 13.57 54.35
CA ASP A 329 -6.91 12.67 53.39
C ASP A 329 -7.91 12.30 52.28
N TRP A 330 -7.39 11.71 51.21
CA TRP A 330 -8.21 11.07 50.19
C TRP A 330 -8.90 9.82 50.75
N SER A 331 -10.13 9.56 50.30
CA SER A 331 -10.74 8.26 50.53
C SER A 331 -9.94 7.20 49.79
N PRO A 332 -9.67 6.03 50.39
CA PRO A 332 -9.34 4.84 49.62
C PRO A 332 -10.43 4.60 48.56
N GLU A 333 -10.00 4.19 47.37
CA GLU A 333 -10.87 3.91 46.24
C GLU A 333 -10.76 2.44 45.84
N LEU A 334 -11.87 1.88 45.37
CA LEU A 334 -11.89 0.57 44.75
C LEU A 334 -12.16 0.78 43.27
N PRO A 335 -11.13 0.71 42.40
CA PRO A 335 -11.32 0.85 40.97
C PRO A 335 -12.34 -0.16 40.45
N ILE A 336 -13.17 0.29 39.52
CA ILE A 336 -14.25 -0.50 38.93
C ILE A 336 -13.98 -0.77 37.46
N LYS A 337 -14.60 -1.83 36.95
CA LYS A 337 -14.65 -2.14 35.52
C LYS A 337 -15.98 -1.62 34.98
N ILE A 338 -15.97 -1.00 33.82
CA ILE A 338 -17.19 -0.58 33.12
C ILE A 338 -17.24 -1.19 31.73
N SER A 339 -18.43 -1.51 31.27
CA SER A 339 -18.66 -2.06 29.93
C SER A 339 -19.94 -1.50 29.31
N THR A 340 -20.09 -1.61 27.99
CA THR A 340 -21.35 -1.24 27.33
C THR A 340 -22.49 -2.12 27.85
N ALA A 341 -23.64 -1.53 28.15
CA ALA A 341 -24.79 -2.30 28.64
C ALA A 341 -25.29 -3.34 27.62
N SER A 342 -25.04 -3.11 26.33
CA SER A 342 -25.37 -4.05 25.25
C SER A 342 -24.56 -5.36 25.29
N LEU A 343 -23.41 -5.41 25.96
CA LEU A 343 -22.62 -6.65 26.07
C LEU A 343 -23.39 -7.76 26.79
N ARG A 344 -24.30 -7.40 27.71
CA ARG A 344 -25.13 -8.39 28.42
C ARG A 344 -26.01 -9.22 27.48
N THR A 345 -26.44 -8.64 26.36
CA THR A 345 -27.30 -9.30 25.38
C THR A 345 -26.52 -9.78 24.15
N THR A 346 -25.55 -8.98 23.69
CA THR A 346 -24.77 -9.27 22.47
C THR A 346 -23.64 -10.28 22.69
N ALA A 347 -22.99 -10.27 23.85
CA ALA A 347 -21.90 -11.17 24.21
C ALA A 347 -21.93 -11.48 25.72
N PRO A 348 -22.95 -12.23 26.20
CA PRO A 348 -23.17 -12.46 27.63
C PRO A 348 -21.96 -13.12 28.32
N HIS A 349 -21.22 -13.98 27.62
CA HIS A 349 -19.98 -14.59 28.10
C HIS A 349 -18.87 -13.58 28.34
N VAL A 350 -18.74 -12.55 27.51
CA VAL A 350 -17.79 -11.44 27.72
C VAL A 350 -18.21 -10.60 28.92
N SER A 351 -19.51 -10.32 29.04
CA SER A 351 -20.05 -9.64 30.22
C SER A 351 -19.77 -10.44 31.51
N THR A 352 -19.93 -11.76 31.48
CA THR A 352 -19.59 -12.65 32.61
C THR A 352 -18.10 -12.63 32.92
N PHE A 353 -17.23 -12.69 31.90
CA PHE A 353 -15.79 -12.58 32.08
C PHE A 353 -15.42 -11.30 32.83
N PHE A 354 -15.90 -10.13 32.41
CA PHE A 354 -15.57 -8.87 33.10
C PHE A 354 -16.06 -8.84 34.55
N LYS A 355 -17.21 -9.45 34.84
CA LYS A 355 -17.72 -9.56 36.22
C LYS A 355 -16.85 -10.45 37.09
N GLN A 356 -16.22 -11.48 36.53
CA GLN A 356 -15.37 -12.42 37.27
C GLN A 356 -13.90 -11.99 37.32
N PHE A 357 -13.40 -11.29 36.30
CA PHE A 357 -12.03 -10.81 36.20
C PHE A 357 -11.64 -9.99 37.43
N SER A 358 -10.66 -10.44 38.21
CA SER A 358 -10.32 -9.78 39.47
C SER A 358 -8.84 -9.93 39.82
N LEU A 359 -8.13 -8.81 39.96
CA LEU A 359 -6.73 -8.77 40.38
C LEU A 359 -6.65 -8.29 41.83
N LYS A 360 -5.92 -9.02 42.69
CA LYS A 360 -5.69 -8.61 44.08
C LYS A 360 -4.49 -7.67 44.18
N ASP A 361 -4.32 -7.01 45.34
CA ASP A 361 -3.18 -6.12 45.59
C ASP A 361 -1.83 -6.81 45.32
N HIS A 362 -1.68 -8.07 45.76
CA HIS A 362 -0.47 -8.86 45.50
C HIS A 362 -0.19 -9.08 44.00
N ASP A 363 -1.23 -9.28 43.18
CA ASP A 363 -1.08 -9.55 41.74
C ASP A 363 -0.60 -8.30 41.00
N ILE A 364 -1.24 -7.15 41.28
CA ILE A 364 -0.89 -5.88 40.63
C ILE A 364 0.48 -5.37 41.09
N ASP A 365 0.85 -5.54 42.37
CA ASP A 365 2.17 -5.17 42.87
C ASP A 365 3.28 -6.02 42.22
N TYR A 366 3.07 -7.32 42.05
CA TYR A 366 4.00 -8.17 41.32
C TYR A 366 4.17 -7.72 39.87
N LEU A 367 3.05 -7.44 39.17
CA LEU A 367 3.06 -7.00 37.77
C LEU A 367 3.81 -5.69 37.59
N LEU A 368 3.56 -4.71 38.46
CA LEU A 368 4.23 -3.41 38.42
C LEU A 368 5.73 -3.53 38.71
N ASN A 369 6.11 -4.39 39.67
CA ASN A 369 7.52 -4.62 39.99
C ASN A 369 8.27 -5.33 38.83
N ASP A 370 7.65 -6.36 38.23
CA ASP A 370 8.25 -7.04 37.07
C ASP A 370 8.32 -6.10 35.84
N TYR A 371 7.28 -5.31 35.59
CA TYR A 371 7.27 -4.31 34.52
C TYR A 371 8.34 -3.23 34.73
N ALA A 372 8.57 -2.78 35.96
CA ALA A 372 9.63 -1.81 36.27
C ALA A 372 11.04 -2.31 35.90
N THR A 373 11.26 -3.64 35.95
CA THR A 373 12.54 -4.24 35.55
C THR A 373 12.66 -4.51 34.06
N THR A 374 11.56 -4.91 33.40
CA THR A 374 11.58 -5.33 31.99
C THR A 374 11.31 -4.18 31.03
N GLY A 375 10.47 -3.21 31.42
CA GLY A 375 9.96 -2.14 30.57
C GLY A 375 9.01 -2.61 29.46
N VAL A 376 8.65 -3.90 29.43
CA VAL A 376 7.89 -4.52 28.34
C VAL A 376 6.60 -5.14 28.88
N THR A 377 5.46 -4.61 28.44
CA THR A 377 4.13 -5.05 28.87
C THR A 377 3.88 -6.50 28.49
N GLU A 378 4.21 -6.88 27.24
CA GLU A 378 3.94 -8.21 26.69
C GLU A 378 4.62 -9.31 27.50
N THR A 379 5.91 -9.17 27.81
CA THR A 379 6.68 -10.16 28.57
C THR A 379 6.16 -10.28 30.01
N THR A 380 5.84 -9.15 30.64
CA THR A 380 5.33 -9.10 32.02
C THR A 380 3.98 -9.81 32.13
N VAL A 381 3.05 -9.47 31.22
CA VAL A 381 1.70 -10.06 31.16
C VAL A 381 1.78 -11.55 30.87
N CYS A 382 2.58 -11.99 29.90
CA CYS A 382 2.72 -13.40 29.59
C CYS A 382 3.30 -14.21 30.76
N LYS A 383 4.32 -13.68 31.44
CA LYS A 383 4.93 -14.31 32.61
C LYS A 383 3.91 -14.50 33.72
N TRP A 384 3.11 -13.48 34.03
CA TRP A 384 2.08 -13.55 35.05
C TRP A 384 0.94 -14.50 34.68
N ILE A 385 0.45 -14.48 33.43
CA ILE A 385 -0.62 -15.36 32.95
C ILE A 385 -0.21 -16.83 33.06
N VAL A 386 1.01 -17.18 32.63
CA VAL A 386 1.48 -18.57 32.71
C VAL A 386 1.62 -19.02 34.16
N ALA A 387 2.14 -18.17 35.05
CA ALA A 387 2.33 -18.48 36.47
C ALA A 387 1.01 -18.63 37.25
N ASN A 388 -0.02 -17.85 36.90
CA ASN A 388 -1.26 -17.74 37.69
C ASN A 388 -2.46 -18.47 37.07
N ARG A 389 -2.22 -19.57 36.36
CA ARG A 389 -3.27 -20.33 35.64
C ARG A 389 -4.48 -20.67 36.50
N ASN A 390 -4.27 -21.21 37.69
CA ASN A 390 -5.35 -21.64 38.57
C ASN A 390 -6.25 -20.48 39.02
N LEU A 391 -5.70 -19.26 39.11
CA LEU A 391 -6.44 -18.08 39.50
C LEU A 391 -7.41 -17.68 38.37
N TRP A 392 -6.88 -17.41 37.18
CA TRP A 392 -7.69 -16.86 36.09
C TRP A 392 -8.59 -17.89 35.40
N THR A 393 -8.34 -19.20 35.54
CA THR A 393 -9.25 -20.22 35.00
C THR A 393 -10.66 -20.11 35.59
N SER A 394 -10.79 -19.60 36.82
CA SER A 394 -12.08 -19.36 37.46
C SER A 394 -12.86 -18.17 36.87
N TRP A 395 -12.19 -17.30 36.11
CA TRP A 395 -12.80 -16.12 35.46
C TRP A 395 -13.31 -16.42 34.06
N ILE A 396 -12.98 -17.59 33.52
CA ILE A 396 -13.37 -18.01 32.17
C ILE A 396 -14.72 -18.73 32.29
N PRO A 397 -15.82 -18.16 31.76
CA PRO A 397 -17.11 -18.83 31.75
C PRO A 397 -17.09 -20.07 30.85
N ALA A 398 -18.08 -20.95 30.92
CA ALA A 398 -18.19 -22.07 29.97
C ALA A 398 -18.54 -21.56 28.56
N PRO A 399 -18.05 -22.21 27.48
CA PRO A 399 -18.38 -21.82 26.11
C PRO A 399 -19.89 -22.04 25.81
N PRO A 400 -20.54 -21.13 25.05
CA PRO A 400 -21.93 -21.31 24.63
C PRO A 400 -22.11 -22.56 23.75
N ALA A 401 -23.19 -23.32 23.97
CA ALA A 401 -23.43 -24.57 23.24
C ALA A 401 -23.71 -24.40 21.72
N ASN A 402 -24.11 -23.20 21.27
CA ASN A 402 -24.73 -22.99 19.95
C ASN A 402 -23.90 -22.18 18.94
N TYR A 403 -22.60 -21.97 19.16
CA TYR A 403 -21.77 -21.16 18.25
C TYR A 403 -20.70 -22.00 17.54
N ILE A 404 -21.17 -22.82 16.59
CA ILE A 404 -20.32 -23.60 15.69
C ILE A 404 -20.23 -22.83 14.37
N MET A 405 -19.06 -22.28 14.06
CA MET A 405 -18.77 -21.80 12.72
C MET A 405 -18.40 -22.97 11.82
N THR A 406 -19.00 -23.05 10.64
CA THR A 406 -18.69 -24.05 9.62
C THR A 406 -17.73 -23.45 8.59
N LEU A 407 -16.82 -24.27 8.07
CA LEU A 407 -15.88 -23.89 7.02
C LEU A 407 -16.67 -23.65 5.72
N ASP A 408 -16.67 -22.41 5.26
CA ASP A 408 -17.11 -22.02 3.93
C ASP A 408 -15.93 -22.18 2.95
N ALA A 409 -15.75 -23.41 2.50
CA ALA A 409 -14.77 -23.80 1.49
C ALA A 409 -15.42 -23.92 0.11
N MET A 410 -14.62 -23.67 -0.93
CA MET A 410 -14.99 -23.94 -2.31
C MET A 410 -15.08 -25.46 -2.52
N ALA A 411 -16.27 -26.03 -2.37
CA ALA A 411 -16.47 -27.47 -2.45
C ALA A 411 -16.66 -27.94 -3.91
N MET A 412 -16.09 -29.09 -4.27
CA MET A 412 -16.09 -29.61 -5.66
C MET A 412 -17.46 -30.06 -6.18
N ASN A 413 -18.50 -30.01 -5.34
CA ASN A 413 -19.90 -30.23 -5.71
C ASN A 413 -20.63 -28.94 -6.12
N GLU A 414 -20.02 -27.77 -5.94
CA GLU A 414 -20.62 -26.48 -6.31
C GLU A 414 -20.32 -26.10 -7.77
N ALA A 415 -21.21 -25.30 -8.38
CA ALA A 415 -21.07 -24.90 -9.78
C ALA A 415 -19.81 -24.06 -10.08
N LEU A 416 -19.40 -23.18 -9.15
CA LEU A 416 -18.26 -22.28 -9.36
C LEU A 416 -16.91 -23.02 -9.39
N PRO A 417 -16.56 -23.90 -8.41
CA PRO A 417 -15.34 -24.72 -8.49
C PRO A 417 -15.33 -25.66 -9.68
N ILE A 418 -16.47 -26.27 -10.04
CA ILE A 418 -16.59 -27.12 -11.23
C ILE A 418 -16.23 -26.35 -12.49
N LEU A 419 -16.76 -25.14 -12.66
CA LEU A 419 -16.44 -24.27 -13.80
C LEU A 419 -14.93 -24.01 -13.89
N ILE A 420 -14.30 -23.62 -12.77
CA ILE A 420 -12.85 -23.35 -12.75
C ILE A 420 -12.05 -24.62 -13.01
N ALA A 421 -12.44 -25.77 -12.46
CA ALA A 421 -11.77 -27.04 -12.70
C ALA A 421 -11.82 -27.45 -14.18
N VAL A 422 -12.96 -27.26 -14.85
CA VAL A 422 -13.10 -27.49 -16.30
C VAL A 422 -12.20 -26.55 -17.10
N LEU A 423 -12.16 -25.26 -16.76
CA LEU A 423 -11.28 -24.30 -17.44
C LEU A 423 -9.79 -24.63 -17.25
N CYS A 424 -9.38 -25.02 -16.04
CA CYS A 424 -8.02 -25.50 -15.77
C CYS A 424 -7.71 -26.77 -16.60
N ALA A 425 -8.63 -27.73 -16.65
CA ALA A 425 -8.47 -28.94 -17.45
C ALA A 425 -8.33 -28.63 -18.95
N LEU A 426 -9.12 -27.69 -19.49
CA LEU A 426 -8.99 -27.24 -20.87
C LEU A 426 -7.62 -26.61 -21.15
N VAL A 427 -7.11 -25.78 -20.23
CA VAL A 427 -5.76 -25.21 -20.35
C VAL A 427 -4.71 -26.32 -20.33
N PHE A 428 -4.80 -27.31 -19.43
CA PHE A 428 -3.85 -28.42 -19.38
C PHE A 428 -3.88 -29.31 -20.62
N VAL A 429 -5.07 -29.71 -21.06
CA VAL A 429 -5.27 -30.52 -22.27
C VAL A 429 -4.80 -29.78 -23.52
N ALA A 430 -4.98 -28.46 -23.58
CA ALA A 430 -4.43 -27.65 -24.67
C ALA A 430 -2.90 -27.50 -24.58
N THR A 431 -2.34 -27.38 -23.38
CA THR A 431 -0.91 -27.06 -23.18
C THR A 431 0.01 -28.26 -23.36
N LEU A 432 -0.34 -29.44 -22.81
CA LEU A 432 0.54 -30.61 -22.79
C LEU A 432 0.92 -31.12 -24.20
N PRO A 433 -0.03 -31.26 -25.16
CA PRO A 433 0.32 -31.64 -26.54
C PRO A 433 1.20 -30.61 -27.24
N THR A 434 1.20 -29.34 -26.81
CA THR A 434 2.00 -28.29 -27.46
C THR A 434 3.49 -28.59 -27.45
N PHE A 435 4.00 -29.18 -26.38
CA PHE A 435 5.41 -29.52 -26.27
C PHE A 435 5.84 -30.52 -27.35
N TYR A 436 5.01 -31.56 -27.57
CA TYR A 436 5.23 -32.54 -28.62
C TYR A 436 5.07 -31.92 -30.01
N LEU A 437 3.96 -31.23 -30.28
CA LEU A 437 3.68 -30.67 -31.62
C LEU A 437 4.70 -29.60 -32.03
N LEU A 438 5.14 -28.73 -31.11
CA LEU A 438 6.20 -27.75 -31.38
C LEU A 438 7.54 -28.43 -31.71
N SER A 439 7.84 -29.56 -31.07
CA SER A 439 9.07 -30.33 -31.32
C SER A 439 8.99 -31.08 -32.64
N HIS A 440 7.86 -31.71 -32.91
CA HIS A 440 7.60 -32.48 -34.12
C HIS A 440 7.63 -31.58 -35.38
N TYR A 441 6.92 -30.45 -35.34
CA TYR A 441 6.87 -29.49 -36.45
C TYR A 441 8.00 -28.45 -36.44
N ALA A 442 9.01 -28.57 -35.57
CA ALA A 442 10.09 -27.58 -35.40
C ALA A 442 10.85 -27.24 -36.71
N ARG A 443 10.87 -28.17 -37.67
CA ARG A 443 11.53 -28.00 -38.97
C ARG A 443 10.67 -27.29 -40.02
N VAL A 444 9.35 -27.24 -39.84
CA VAL A 444 8.41 -26.61 -40.77
C VAL A 444 8.57 -25.09 -40.71
N THR A 445 8.60 -24.41 -41.86
CA THR A 445 8.92 -22.98 -41.97
C THR A 445 8.06 -22.09 -41.08
N ALA A 446 6.74 -22.36 -40.99
CA ALA A 446 5.81 -21.62 -40.16
C ALA A 446 6.16 -21.69 -38.66
N VAL A 447 6.46 -22.88 -38.15
CA VAL A 447 6.80 -23.12 -36.73
C VAL A 447 8.24 -22.69 -36.44
N LYS A 448 9.17 -22.94 -37.37
CA LYS A 448 10.57 -22.51 -37.27
C LYS A 448 10.71 -20.99 -37.15
N ALA A 449 9.91 -20.23 -37.90
CA ALA A 449 9.90 -18.76 -37.85
C ALA A 449 9.52 -18.22 -36.46
N GLN A 450 8.66 -18.94 -35.73
CA GLN A 450 8.18 -18.57 -34.40
C GLN A 450 9.18 -18.80 -33.26
N SER A 451 10.36 -19.34 -33.55
CA SER A 451 11.38 -19.72 -32.56
C SER A 451 10.85 -20.73 -31.53
N PRO A 452 10.74 -22.03 -31.88
CA PRO A 452 10.02 -23.05 -31.10
C PRO A 452 10.42 -23.16 -29.63
N LYS A 453 11.70 -22.92 -29.30
CA LYS A 453 12.19 -22.95 -27.91
C LYS A 453 11.55 -21.86 -27.03
N PHE A 454 11.31 -20.67 -27.56
CA PHE A 454 10.61 -19.60 -26.82
C PHE A 454 9.13 -19.93 -26.68
N MET A 455 8.51 -20.58 -27.67
CA MET A 455 7.12 -21.04 -27.55
C MET A 455 6.98 -22.13 -26.50
N GLN A 456 7.95 -23.05 -26.39
CA GLN A 456 7.98 -24.05 -25.32
C GLN A 456 8.12 -23.42 -23.92
N LEU A 457 8.93 -22.36 -23.77
CA LEU A 457 9.03 -21.61 -22.50
C LEU A 457 7.73 -20.90 -22.13
N ILE A 458 7.05 -20.29 -23.12
CA ILE A 458 5.75 -19.67 -22.90
C ILE A 458 4.73 -20.75 -22.48
N SER A 459 4.69 -21.90 -23.16
CA SER A 459 3.85 -23.03 -22.75
C SER A 459 4.18 -23.54 -21.35
N LEU A 460 5.46 -23.57 -20.95
CA LEU A 460 5.88 -23.94 -19.59
C LEU A 460 5.35 -22.93 -18.56
N GLY A 461 5.50 -21.64 -18.82
CA GLY A 461 4.94 -20.61 -17.95
C GLY A 461 3.42 -20.71 -17.82
N VAL A 462 2.71 -20.97 -18.92
CA VAL A 462 1.25 -21.19 -18.91
C VAL A 462 0.88 -22.42 -18.09
N LEU A 463 1.63 -23.52 -18.21
CA LEU A 463 1.42 -24.72 -17.40
C LEU A 463 1.56 -24.42 -15.91
N VAL A 464 2.61 -23.69 -15.52
CA VAL A 464 2.89 -23.33 -14.11
C VAL A 464 1.81 -22.39 -13.54
N VAL A 465 1.37 -21.37 -14.28
CA VAL A 465 0.24 -20.53 -13.84
C VAL A 465 -1.06 -21.33 -13.78
N GLY A 466 -1.28 -22.28 -14.71
CA GLY A 466 -2.40 -23.21 -14.67
C GLY A 466 -2.42 -24.06 -13.39
N VAL A 467 -1.26 -24.55 -12.94
CA VAL A 467 -1.11 -25.24 -11.65
C VAL A 467 -1.43 -24.30 -10.48
N ALA A 468 -0.99 -23.04 -10.53
CA ALA A 468 -1.34 -22.04 -9.52
C ALA A 468 -2.86 -21.87 -9.39
N MET A 469 -3.59 -21.79 -10.52
CA MET A 469 -5.06 -21.70 -10.52
C MET A 469 -5.73 -22.99 -10.05
N ALA A 470 -5.17 -24.15 -10.34
CA ALA A 470 -5.66 -25.42 -9.77
C ALA A 470 -5.50 -25.47 -8.24
N LEU A 471 -4.40 -24.93 -7.70
CA LEU A 471 -4.18 -24.83 -6.25
C LEU A 471 -5.16 -23.87 -5.56
N GLU A 472 -5.78 -22.94 -6.28
CA GLU A 472 -6.83 -22.07 -5.73
C GLU A 472 -8.11 -22.84 -5.36
N LEU A 473 -8.36 -23.99 -6.00
CA LEU A 473 -9.50 -24.88 -5.69
C LEU A 473 -9.34 -25.60 -4.35
N VAL A 474 -8.11 -25.74 -3.85
CA VAL A 474 -7.80 -26.47 -2.61
C VAL A 474 -7.75 -25.48 -1.45
N SER A 475 -8.61 -25.60 -0.44
CA SER A 475 -8.59 -24.73 0.75
C SER A 475 -7.18 -24.66 1.38
N PRO A 476 -6.63 -23.46 1.61
CA PRO A 476 -5.29 -23.33 2.17
C PRO A 476 -5.34 -23.61 3.67
N THR A 477 -5.29 -24.88 4.07
CA THR A 477 -5.28 -25.27 5.49
C THR A 477 -3.86 -25.38 6.06
N VAL A 478 -2.85 -25.39 5.18
CA VAL A 478 -1.43 -25.50 5.54
C VAL A 478 -0.61 -24.43 4.83
N ALA A 479 0.45 -23.94 5.50
CA ALA A 479 1.33 -22.88 4.99
C ALA A 479 1.93 -23.22 3.60
N GLY A 480 2.23 -24.50 3.35
CA GLY A 480 2.76 -24.95 2.06
C GLY A 480 1.85 -24.66 0.87
N VAL A 481 0.51 -24.72 1.05
CA VAL A 481 -0.44 -24.40 -0.02
C VAL A 481 -0.43 -22.90 -0.32
N CYS A 482 -0.36 -22.05 0.72
CA CYS A 482 -0.26 -20.61 0.55
C CYS A 482 1.02 -20.19 -0.18
N ALA A 483 2.16 -20.76 0.22
CA ALA A 483 3.42 -20.53 -0.48
C ALA A 483 3.33 -20.99 -1.94
N ALA A 484 2.84 -22.21 -2.20
CA ALA A 484 2.75 -22.75 -3.55
C ALA A 484 1.88 -21.91 -4.50
N ARG A 485 0.74 -21.37 -4.02
CA ARG A 485 -0.13 -20.49 -4.82
C ARG A 485 0.63 -19.26 -5.35
N ILE A 486 1.40 -18.60 -4.48
CA ILE A 486 2.14 -17.38 -4.82
C ILE A 486 3.37 -17.70 -5.66
N TRP A 487 4.14 -18.73 -5.28
CA TRP A 487 5.33 -19.16 -6.02
C TRP A 487 5.02 -19.55 -7.46
N MET A 488 4.00 -20.39 -7.66
CA MET A 488 3.65 -20.88 -9.00
C MET A 488 3.11 -19.72 -9.87
N LEU A 489 2.29 -18.83 -9.30
CA LEU A 489 1.79 -17.67 -10.03
C LEU A 489 2.93 -16.74 -10.48
N ALA A 490 3.84 -16.38 -9.57
CA ALA A 490 4.98 -15.50 -9.84
C ALA A 490 5.92 -16.09 -10.89
N LEU A 491 6.41 -17.32 -10.67
CA LEU A 491 7.36 -17.98 -11.58
C LEU A 491 6.77 -18.23 -12.96
N GLY A 492 5.49 -18.64 -13.03
CA GLY A 492 4.78 -18.83 -14.28
C GLY A 492 4.63 -17.52 -15.07
N MET A 493 4.19 -16.44 -14.40
CA MET A 493 4.06 -15.12 -15.00
C MET A 493 5.41 -14.54 -15.45
N CYS A 494 6.46 -14.69 -14.63
CA CYS A 494 7.82 -14.29 -14.97
C CYS A 494 8.33 -14.99 -16.24
N THR A 495 8.07 -16.29 -16.36
CA THR A 495 8.48 -17.08 -17.53
C THR A 495 7.74 -16.65 -18.80
N ILE A 496 6.43 -16.41 -18.72
CA ILE A 496 5.63 -15.92 -19.86
C ILE A 496 6.11 -14.53 -20.29
N LEU A 497 6.13 -13.56 -19.36
CA LEU A 497 6.47 -12.17 -19.65
C LEU A 497 7.94 -12.03 -20.06
N GLY A 498 8.85 -12.71 -19.39
CA GLY A 498 10.27 -12.71 -19.73
C GLY A 498 10.53 -13.24 -21.15
N SER A 499 9.84 -14.33 -21.53
CA SER A 499 9.92 -14.87 -22.89
C SER A 499 9.36 -13.90 -23.94
N LEU A 500 8.24 -13.23 -23.64
CA LEU A 500 7.66 -12.20 -24.52
C LEU A 500 8.59 -11.00 -24.67
N ILE A 501 9.20 -10.50 -23.58
CA ILE A 501 10.14 -9.37 -23.60
C ILE A 501 11.35 -9.69 -24.47
N VAL A 502 12.02 -10.82 -24.24
CA VAL A 502 13.22 -11.20 -25.01
C VAL A 502 12.89 -11.37 -26.49
N LYS A 503 11.76 -12.03 -26.79
CA LYS A 503 11.32 -12.25 -28.17
C LYS A 503 10.97 -10.94 -28.89
N THR A 504 10.24 -10.04 -28.24
CA THR A 504 9.89 -8.73 -28.82
C THR A 504 11.08 -7.79 -28.93
N ALA A 505 12.00 -7.82 -27.96
CA ALA A 505 13.25 -7.07 -28.01
C ALA A 505 14.13 -7.50 -29.19
N ARG A 506 14.22 -8.80 -29.48
CA ARG A 506 14.92 -9.31 -30.68
C ARG A 506 14.35 -8.70 -31.96
N ILE A 507 13.03 -8.72 -32.12
CA ILE A 507 12.36 -8.14 -33.30
C ILE A 507 12.64 -6.63 -33.37
N TYR A 508 12.47 -5.92 -32.25
CA TYR A 508 12.73 -4.48 -32.18
C TYR A 508 14.16 -4.10 -32.57
N LEU A 509 15.16 -4.86 -32.11
CA LEU A 509 16.58 -4.61 -32.41
C LEU A 509 16.94 -4.90 -33.87
N ILE A 510 16.32 -5.90 -34.50
CA ILE A 510 16.53 -6.23 -35.92
C ILE A 510 15.97 -5.12 -36.83
N PHE A 511 14.74 -4.67 -36.58
CA PHE A 511 14.07 -3.68 -37.43
C PHE A 511 14.40 -2.23 -37.07
N GLY A 512 15.02 -1.97 -35.91
CA GLY A 512 15.37 -0.64 -35.44
C GLY A 512 16.56 0.01 -36.17
N ASN A 513 17.43 -0.76 -36.84
CA ASN A 513 18.67 -0.22 -37.41
C ASN A 513 19.21 -1.05 -38.61
N ARG A 514 19.18 -0.53 -39.85
CA ARG A 514 19.56 -1.27 -41.09
C ARG A 514 20.99 -1.83 -41.05
N ARG A 515 21.97 -1.06 -40.54
CA ARG A 515 23.38 -1.49 -40.43
C ARG A 515 23.67 -2.48 -39.28
N ARG A 516 22.71 -2.77 -38.38
CA ARG A 516 22.84 -3.82 -37.34
C ARG A 516 22.04 -5.09 -37.66
N MET A 517 21.49 -5.25 -38.87
CA MET A 517 20.90 -6.52 -39.31
C MET A 517 21.90 -7.70 -39.29
N ALA A 518 23.21 -7.44 -39.13
CA ALA A 518 24.26 -8.43 -39.00
C ALA A 518 24.60 -8.84 -37.54
N LEU A 519 23.82 -8.44 -36.53
CA LEU A 519 24.01 -8.94 -35.17
C LEU A 519 23.48 -10.39 -35.09
N ASN A 520 24.38 -11.36 -35.22
CA ASN A 520 24.13 -12.78 -34.97
C ASN A 520 23.83 -13.00 -33.47
N LEU A 521 22.61 -12.64 -33.04
CA LEU A 521 22.10 -12.90 -31.70
C LEU A 521 21.81 -14.39 -31.57
N LYS A 522 22.75 -15.13 -30.95
CA LYS A 522 22.56 -16.55 -30.64
C LYS A 522 21.41 -16.73 -29.66
N ASP A 523 20.55 -17.72 -29.94
CA ASP A 523 19.41 -18.08 -29.07
C ASP A 523 19.81 -18.38 -27.62
N SER A 524 21.05 -18.84 -27.39
CA SER A 524 21.58 -19.09 -26.03
C SER A 524 21.69 -17.83 -25.17
N ARG A 525 22.10 -16.69 -25.75
CA ARG A 525 22.17 -15.41 -25.03
C ARG A 525 20.78 -14.87 -24.72
N LEU A 526 19.83 -15.08 -25.63
CA LEU A 526 18.43 -14.70 -25.45
C LEU A 526 17.77 -15.55 -24.35
N LEU A 527 18.04 -16.87 -24.33
CA LEU A 527 17.58 -17.76 -23.25
C LEU A 527 18.14 -17.37 -21.88
N GLY A 528 19.42 -16.95 -21.83
CA GLY A 528 20.04 -16.43 -20.60
C GLY A 528 19.32 -15.21 -20.02
N GLY A 529 18.74 -14.34 -20.86
CA GLY A 529 17.94 -13.20 -20.39
C GLY A 529 16.65 -13.64 -19.68
N VAL A 530 15.96 -14.66 -20.19
CA VAL A 530 14.76 -15.22 -19.53
C VAL A 530 15.15 -15.86 -18.19
N LEU A 531 16.21 -16.67 -18.17
CA LEU A 531 16.71 -17.30 -16.95
C LEU A 531 17.15 -16.27 -15.90
N ALA A 532 17.76 -15.16 -16.30
CA ALA A 532 18.12 -14.09 -15.38
C ALA A 532 16.90 -13.44 -14.71
N MET A 533 15.82 -13.20 -15.46
CA MET A 533 14.57 -12.66 -14.88
C MET A 533 13.93 -13.66 -13.90
N VAL A 534 13.91 -14.95 -14.23
CA VAL A 534 13.42 -16.01 -13.33
C VAL A 534 14.30 -16.14 -12.08
N ALA A 535 15.63 -15.99 -12.21
CA ALA A 535 16.54 -16.05 -11.07
C ALA A 535 16.31 -14.90 -10.07
N VAL A 536 16.03 -13.68 -10.56
CA VAL A 536 15.63 -12.56 -9.70
C VAL A 536 14.35 -12.89 -8.94
N ASP A 537 13.37 -13.49 -9.63
CA ASP A 537 12.08 -13.88 -9.03
C ASP A 537 12.26 -14.94 -7.93
N LEU A 538 13.11 -15.95 -8.16
CA LEU A 538 13.45 -16.97 -7.17
C LEU A 538 14.11 -16.38 -5.92
N VAL A 539 14.99 -15.38 -6.08
CA VAL A 539 15.63 -14.69 -4.95
C VAL A 539 14.59 -13.92 -4.15
N LEU A 540 13.69 -13.19 -4.82
CA LEU A 540 12.62 -12.44 -4.15
C LEU A 540 11.66 -13.37 -3.39
N LEU A 541 11.23 -14.47 -4.02
CA LEU A 541 10.36 -15.47 -3.39
C LEU A 541 11.04 -16.20 -2.23
N GLY A 542 12.33 -16.54 -2.36
CA GLY A 542 13.13 -17.14 -1.30
C GLY A 542 13.29 -16.20 -0.10
N ALA A 543 13.64 -14.94 -0.35
CA ALA A 543 13.72 -13.91 0.69
C ALA A 543 12.37 -13.69 1.38
N TRP A 544 11.28 -13.69 0.62
CA TRP A 544 9.93 -13.59 1.15
C TRP A 544 9.58 -14.76 2.08
N THR A 545 9.83 -16.01 1.66
CA THR A 545 9.60 -17.18 2.52
C THR A 545 10.49 -17.20 3.76
N GLY A 546 11.72 -16.68 3.67
CA GLY A 546 12.65 -16.60 4.80
C GLY A 546 12.30 -15.50 5.81
N ALA A 547 11.78 -14.37 5.34
CA ALA A 547 11.44 -13.23 6.20
C ALA A 547 10.03 -13.34 6.80
N ALA A 548 9.04 -13.75 6.00
CA ALA A 548 7.64 -13.82 6.39
C ALA A 548 6.90 -14.86 5.54
N ALA A 549 7.06 -16.14 5.89
CA ALA A 549 6.38 -17.22 5.19
C ALA A 549 4.84 -17.04 5.26
N PRO A 550 4.12 -17.15 4.14
CA PRO A 550 2.67 -16.99 4.12
C PRO A 550 2.02 -18.15 4.84
N SER A 551 1.08 -17.81 5.71
CA SER A 551 0.33 -18.75 6.51
C SER A 551 -1.17 -18.60 6.27
N PRO A 552 -1.94 -19.68 6.44
CA PRO A 552 -3.39 -19.57 6.40
C PRO A 552 -3.89 -18.81 7.62
N ILE A 553 -4.72 -17.80 7.38
CA ILE A 553 -5.44 -17.04 8.40
C ILE A 553 -6.94 -17.29 8.29
N ILE A 554 -7.63 -17.27 9.42
CA ILE A 554 -9.09 -17.43 9.47
C ILE A 554 -9.72 -16.07 9.17
N SER A 555 -10.61 -16.03 8.18
CA SER A 555 -11.43 -14.87 7.85
C SER A 555 -12.91 -15.20 8.06
N THR A 556 -13.61 -14.39 8.84
CA THR A 556 -15.04 -14.54 9.07
C THR A 556 -15.82 -14.11 7.82
N VAL A 557 -16.73 -14.96 7.34
CA VAL A 557 -17.58 -14.69 6.16
C VAL A 557 -18.98 -14.29 6.61
N SER A 558 -19.50 -14.97 7.63
CA SER A 558 -20.79 -14.73 8.25
C SER A 558 -20.72 -15.01 9.75
N THR A 559 -21.82 -14.80 10.47
CA THR A 559 -21.97 -15.15 11.89
C THR A 559 -21.82 -16.65 12.16
N THR A 560 -21.97 -17.50 11.16
CA THR A 560 -21.91 -18.97 11.26
C THR A 560 -20.86 -19.60 10.34
N THR A 561 -20.12 -18.81 9.56
CA THR A 561 -19.18 -19.35 8.57
C THR A 561 -17.86 -18.59 8.52
N TYR A 562 -16.78 -19.35 8.32
CA TYR A 562 -15.42 -18.81 8.15
C TYR A 562 -14.73 -19.44 6.94
N THR A 563 -13.71 -18.79 6.42
CA THR A 563 -12.86 -19.34 5.35
C THR A 563 -11.38 -19.13 5.64
N TYR A 564 -10.52 -19.86 4.96
CA TYR A 564 -9.07 -19.69 5.06
C TYR A 564 -8.56 -18.79 3.93
N LEU A 565 -7.87 -17.71 4.30
CA LEU A 565 -7.15 -16.83 3.37
C LEU A 565 -5.64 -16.98 3.58
N CYS A 566 -4.85 -16.75 2.54
CA CYS A 566 -3.40 -16.70 2.67
C CYS A 566 -2.96 -15.27 2.99
N SER A 567 -2.28 -15.08 4.12
CA SER A 567 -1.70 -13.80 4.52
C SER A 567 -0.27 -13.98 5.01
N THR A 568 0.51 -12.91 4.93
CA THR A 568 1.79 -12.79 5.64
C THR A 568 1.55 -12.26 7.05
N SER A 569 2.45 -12.52 8.00
CA SER A 569 2.45 -11.84 9.30
C SER A 569 2.48 -10.32 9.09
N SER A 570 1.89 -9.56 10.02
CA SER A 570 1.83 -8.10 9.99
C SER A 570 3.19 -7.40 10.21
N ASP A 571 4.29 -8.10 9.98
CA ASP A 571 5.63 -7.52 10.03
C ASP A 571 5.81 -6.59 8.83
N THR A 572 6.33 -5.40 9.10
CA THR A 572 6.64 -4.38 8.09
C THR A 572 7.48 -4.94 6.94
N GLY A 573 8.34 -5.94 7.22
CA GLY A 573 9.17 -6.62 6.23
C GLY A 573 8.39 -7.50 5.24
N GLY A 574 7.42 -8.30 5.69
CA GLY A 574 6.64 -9.20 4.82
C GLY A 574 5.76 -8.45 3.82
N THR A 575 5.17 -7.33 4.27
CA THR A 575 4.37 -6.46 3.41
C THR A 575 5.25 -5.74 2.37
N ALA A 576 6.44 -5.27 2.78
CA ALA A 576 7.38 -4.62 1.87
C ALA A 576 7.87 -5.55 0.74
N ILE A 577 8.23 -6.80 1.07
CA ILE A 577 8.69 -7.76 0.05
C ILE A 577 7.56 -8.15 -0.91
N THR A 578 6.33 -8.31 -0.42
CA THR A 578 5.15 -8.57 -1.27
C THR A 578 4.92 -7.43 -2.27
N ALA A 579 5.07 -6.17 -1.82
CA ALA A 579 4.98 -5.00 -2.70
C ALA A 579 6.10 -4.96 -3.75
N ILE A 580 7.34 -5.30 -3.37
CA ILE A 580 8.49 -5.37 -4.30
C ILE A 580 8.24 -6.41 -5.39
N LEU A 581 7.77 -7.61 -5.04
CA LEU A 581 7.43 -8.66 -5.99
C LEU A 581 6.35 -8.20 -6.99
N ALA A 582 5.29 -7.55 -6.50
CA ALA A 582 4.23 -7.01 -7.35
C ALA A 582 4.74 -5.91 -8.31
N ILE A 583 5.60 -5.00 -7.83
CA ILE A 583 6.23 -3.96 -8.65
C ILE A 583 7.10 -4.58 -9.74
N PHE A 584 7.88 -5.60 -9.42
CA PHE A 584 8.74 -6.30 -10.38
C PHE A 584 7.93 -6.86 -11.56
N HIS A 585 6.86 -7.60 -11.30
CA HIS A 585 6.00 -8.13 -12.36
C HIS A 585 5.23 -7.04 -13.12
N ALA A 586 4.79 -5.97 -12.45
CA ALA A 586 4.15 -4.84 -13.11
C ALA A 586 5.11 -4.17 -14.12
N LEU A 587 6.38 -3.99 -13.74
CA LEU A 587 7.41 -3.45 -14.64
C LEU A 587 7.67 -4.38 -15.82
N GLN A 588 7.75 -5.70 -15.61
CA GLN A 588 7.89 -6.68 -16.70
C GLN A 588 6.73 -6.56 -17.70
N LEU A 589 5.49 -6.50 -17.22
CA LEU A 589 4.31 -6.35 -18.07
C LEU A 589 4.33 -5.03 -18.86
N LEU A 590 4.66 -3.92 -18.22
CA LEU A 590 4.77 -2.62 -18.88
C LEU A 590 5.83 -2.63 -19.99
N VAL A 591 6.99 -3.24 -19.74
CA VAL A 591 8.05 -3.39 -20.75
C VAL A 591 7.58 -4.29 -21.91
N ALA A 592 6.90 -5.39 -21.63
CA ALA A 592 6.35 -6.29 -22.64
C ALA A 592 5.32 -5.58 -23.53
N CYS A 593 4.39 -4.82 -22.93
CA CYS A 593 3.41 -4.02 -23.66
C CYS A 593 4.07 -2.92 -24.49
N TRP A 594 5.06 -2.21 -23.93
CA TRP A 594 5.79 -1.16 -24.64
C TRP A 594 6.53 -1.70 -25.86
N LEU A 595 7.28 -2.80 -25.70
CA LEU A 595 7.98 -3.45 -26.82
C LEU A 595 6.99 -3.94 -27.88
N SER A 596 5.91 -4.58 -27.47
CA SER A 596 4.86 -5.08 -28.36
C SER A 596 4.21 -3.95 -29.17
N PHE A 597 3.93 -2.81 -28.55
CA PHE A 597 3.41 -1.63 -29.23
C PHE A 597 4.39 -1.10 -30.29
N LYS A 598 5.70 -1.15 -30.03
CA LYS A 598 6.73 -0.69 -30.98
C LYS A 598 6.83 -1.58 -32.22
N ILE A 599 6.62 -2.88 -32.08
CA ILE A 599 6.76 -3.82 -33.20
C ILE A 599 5.45 -4.11 -33.95
N ARG A 600 4.29 -3.63 -33.48
CA ARG A 600 2.96 -4.00 -34.01
C ARG A 600 2.74 -3.81 -35.52
N ASN A 601 3.47 -2.87 -36.13
CA ASN A 601 3.38 -2.55 -37.55
C ASN A 601 4.50 -3.19 -38.38
N VAL A 602 5.36 -4.02 -37.78
CA VAL A 602 6.38 -4.77 -38.50
C VAL A 602 5.70 -5.91 -39.25
N GLY A 603 5.59 -5.75 -40.57
CA GLY A 603 5.11 -6.81 -41.47
C GLY A 603 6.14 -7.92 -41.57
N THR A 604 5.79 -9.11 -41.10
CA THR A 604 6.53 -10.35 -41.32
C THR A 604 5.67 -11.29 -42.16
N THR A 605 6.27 -12.27 -42.83
CA THR A 605 5.56 -13.27 -43.66
C THR A 605 4.37 -13.92 -42.94
N TYR A 606 4.40 -13.98 -41.60
CA TYR A 606 3.38 -14.59 -40.76
C TYR A 606 2.66 -13.62 -39.80
N ASN A 607 2.78 -12.29 -39.97
CA ASN A 607 2.13 -11.26 -39.12
C ASN A 607 2.31 -11.46 -37.60
N GLU A 608 3.44 -12.03 -37.19
CA GLU A 608 3.71 -12.47 -35.81
C GLU A 608 3.59 -11.36 -34.76
N SER A 609 4.07 -10.16 -35.10
CA SER A 609 4.08 -8.98 -34.23
C SER A 609 2.68 -8.57 -33.73
N LYS A 610 1.63 -8.79 -34.52
CA LYS A 610 0.25 -8.46 -34.15
C LYS A 610 -0.27 -9.37 -33.04
N TYR A 611 0.00 -10.67 -33.14
CA TYR A 611 -0.47 -11.66 -32.16
C TYR A 611 0.30 -11.58 -30.85
N ILE A 612 1.60 -11.25 -30.89
CA ILE A 612 2.37 -10.94 -29.69
C ILE A 612 1.75 -9.73 -28.95
N ALA A 613 1.41 -8.67 -29.68
CA ALA A 613 0.76 -7.50 -29.08
C ALA A 613 -0.62 -7.84 -28.49
N LEU A 614 -1.43 -8.62 -29.20
CA LEU A 614 -2.74 -9.05 -28.69
C LEU A 614 -2.62 -9.91 -27.42
N ALA A 615 -1.63 -10.81 -27.36
CA ALA A 615 -1.34 -11.61 -26.16
C ALA A 615 -0.90 -10.73 -24.97
N ALA A 616 0.02 -9.79 -25.18
CA ALA A 616 0.47 -8.87 -24.12
C ALA A 616 -0.66 -7.96 -23.61
N TYR A 617 -1.53 -7.47 -24.51
CA TYR A 617 -2.67 -6.64 -24.12
C TYR A 617 -3.76 -7.44 -23.39
N ASN A 618 -3.95 -8.71 -23.73
CA ASN A 618 -4.88 -9.59 -23.02
C ASN A 618 -4.44 -9.81 -21.56
N ILE A 619 -3.13 -10.05 -21.34
CA ILE A 619 -2.56 -10.15 -19.98
C ILE A 619 -2.76 -8.83 -19.22
N LEU A 620 -2.50 -7.68 -19.87
CA LEU A 620 -2.71 -6.37 -19.26
C LEU A 620 -4.16 -6.15 -18.82
N LEU A 621 -5.12 -6.50 -19.68
CA LEU A 621 -6.55 -6.36 -19.36
C LEU A 621 -6.93 -7.23 -18.15
N ALA A 622 -6.45 -8.48 -18.08
CA ALA A 622 -6.68 -9.34 -16.93
C ALA A 622 -6.08 -8.74 -15.64
N CYS A 623 -4.85 -8.21 -15.68
CA CYS A 623 -4.22 -7.58 -14.52
C CYS A 623 -4.97 -6.33 -14.02
N ILE A 624 -5.53 -5.51 -14.93
CA ILE A 624 -6.33 -4.33 -14.56
C ILE A 624 -7.57 -4.71 -13.72
N VAL A 625 -8.13 -5.90 -13.95
CA VAL A 625 -9.29 -6.41 -13.20
C VAL A 625 -8.86 -7.13 -11.93
N VAL A 626 -7.86 -8.02 -12.02
CA VAL A 626 -7.48 -8.92 -10.93
C VAL A 626 -6.80 -8.19 -9.77
N VAL A 627 -5.94 -7.21 -10.05
CA VAL A 627 -5.17 -6.52 -8.99
C VAL A 627 -6.08 -5.75 -8.03
N PRO A 628 -7.04 -4.91 -8.48
CA PRO A 628 -7.99 -4.27 -7.57
C PRO A 628 -8.85 -5.28 -6.80
N VAL A 629 -9.33 -6.33 -7.46
CA VAL A 629 -10.17 -7.36 -6.84
C VAL A 629 -9.44 -8.09 -5.71
N ALA A 630 -8.13 -8.28 -5.84
CA ALA A 630 -7.30 -8.94 -4.82
C ALA A 630 -7.06 -8.08 -3.56
N VAL A 631 -7.24 -6.75 -3.64
CA VAL A 631 -6.96 -5.82 -2.53
C VAL A 631 -8.23 -5.27 -1.89
N LEU A 632 -9.32 -5.15 -2.65
CA LEU A 632 -10.59 -4.64 -2.16
C LEU A 632 -11.31 -5.67 -1.27
N PRO A 633 -12.01 -5.25 -0.19
CA PRO A 633 -12.75 -6.15 0.71
C PRO A 633 -14.07 -6.60 0.06
N ILE A 634 -13.96 -7.42 -0.98
CA ILE A 634 -15.08 -8.01 -1.73
C ILE A 634 -15.32 -9.41 -1.17
N ASN A 635 -16.54 -9.94 -1.38
CA ASN A 635 -16.86 -11.34 -1.08
C ASN A 635 -15.80 -12.31 -1.66
N PHE A 636 -15.26 -13.21 -0.81
CA PHE A 636 -14.16 -14.11 -1.19
C PHE A 636 -14.51 -15.05 -2.36
N ARG A 637 -15.78 -15.47 -2.48
CA ARG A 637 -16.24 -16.32 -3.60
C ARG A 637 -16.22 -15.54 -4.91
N ALA A 638 -16.61 -14.27 -4.89
CA ALA A 638 -16.52 -13.39 -6.05
C ALA A 638 -15.05 -13.10 -6.43
N GLN A 639 -14.19 -12.82 -5.45
CA GLN A 639 -12.75 -12.65 -5.67
C GLN A 639 -12.13 -13.89 -6.33
N PHE A 640 -12.45 -15.09 -5.81
CA PHE A 640 -11.99 -16.36 -6.35
C PHE A 640 -12.38 -16.53 -7.84
N VAL A 641 -13.68 -16.35 -8.16
CA VAL A 641 -14.18 -16.56 -9.53
C VAL A 641 -13.59 -15.53 -10.50
N ILE A 642 -13.64 -14.24 -10.14
CA ILE A 642 -13.14 -13.17 -11.02
C ILE A 642 -11.65 -13.37 -11.28
N LYS A 643 -10.86 -13.64 -10.24
CA LYS A 643 -9.42 -13.93 -10.36
C LYS A 643 -9.16 -15.11 -11.30
N CYS A 644 -9.76 -16.26 -11.04
CA CYS A 644 -9.49 -17.49 -11.80
C CYS A 644 -9.94 -17.37 -13.25
N VAL A 645 -11.14 -16.85 -13.51
CA VAL A 645 -11.66 -16.69 -14.89
C VAL A 645 -10.80 -15.72 -15.69
N CYS A 646 -10.47 -14.54 -15.16
CA CYS A 646 -9.65 -13.55 -15.87
C CYS A 646 -8.26 -14.10 -16.21
N ILE A 647 -7.61 -14.79 -15.26
CA ILE A 647 -6.28 -15.38 -15.49
C ILE A 647 -6.36 -16.52 -16.52
N LEU A 648 -7.32 -17.46 -16.39
CA LEU A 648 -7.45 -18.59 -17.32
C LEU A 648 -7.79 -18.14 -18.75
N LEU A 649 -8.63 -17.11 -18.92
CA LEU A 649 -8.90 -16.50 -20.22
C LEU A 649 -7.66 -15.81 -20.80
N ALA A 650 -6.85 -15.14 -19.97
CA ALA A 650 -5.58 -14.56 -20.40
C ALA A 650 -4.62 -15.64 -20.92
N LEU A 651 -4.46 -16.74 -20.17
CA LEU A 651 -3.63 -17.89 -20.55
C LEU A 651 -4.13 -18.57 -21.83
N GLY A 652 -5.45 -18.80 -21.94
CA GLY A 652 -6.07 -19.36 -23.13
C GLY A 652 -5.84 -18.48 -24.37
N GLY A 653 -5.91 -17.16 -24.22
CA GLY A 653 -5.58 -16.22 -25.28
C GLY A 653 -4.11 -16.27 -25.69
N VAL A 654 -3.18 -16.37 -24.74
CA VAL A 654 -1.74 -16.57 -25.03
C VAL A 654 -1.53 -17.87 -25.81
N LEU A 655 -2.09 -18.99 -25.37
CA LEU A 655 -1.96 -20.27 -26.07
C LEU A 655 -2.57 -20.22 -27.48
N GLY A 656 -3.83 -19.79 -27.59
CA GLY A 656 -4.57 -19.82 -28.87
C GLY A 656 -3.99 -18.87 -29.91
N LEU A 657 -3.76 -17.61 -29.54
CA LEU A 657 -3.33 -16.57 -30.48
C LEU A 657 -1.86 -16.72 -30.89
N LEU A 658 -1.01 -17.19 -29.98
CA LEU A 658 0.44 -17.17 -30.15
C LEU A 658 1.04 -18.55 -30.43
N VAL A 659 0.64 -19.58 -29.67
CA VAL A 659 1.26 -20.91 -29.73
C VAL A 659 0.54 -21.83 -30.72
N TRP A 660 -0.79 -21.91 -30.67
CA TRP A 660 -1.58 -22.86 -31.45
C TRP A 660 -1.76 -22.47 -32.90
N ARG A 661 -1.88 -21.18 -33.19
CA ARG A 661 -2.02 -20.66 -34.55
C ARG A 661 -1.04 -21.27 -35.58
N PRO A 662 0.30 -21.20 -35.41
CA PRO A 662 1.23 -21.76 -36.40
C PRO A 662 1.13 -23.29 -36.53
N ILE A 663 0.70 -23.98 -35.48
CA ILE A 663 0.53 -25.45 -35.51
C ILE A 663 -0.72 -25.81 -36.30
N LEU A 664 -1.83 -25.09 -36.08
CA LEU A 664 -3.07 -25.26 -36.84
C LEU A 664 -2.87 -24.96 -38.33
N GLU A 665 -2.14 -23.90 -38.68
CA GLU A 665 -1.80 -23.59 -40.07
C GLU A 665 -1.08 -24.78 -40.75
N VAL A 666 -0.18 -25.47 -40.05
CA VAL A 666 0.55 -26.64 -40.57
C VAL A 666 -0.34 -27.88 -40.66
N VAL A 667 -1.11 -28.19 -39.61
CA VAL A 667 -1.98 -29.38 -39.57
C VAL A 667 -3.08 -29.30 -40.63
N LEU A 668 -3.72 -28.13 -40.78
CA LEU A 668 -4.74 -27.90 -41.80
C LEU A 668 -4.16 -27.96 -43.21
N SER A 669 -2.97 -27.39 -43.44
CA SER A 669 -2.30 -27.47 -44.74
C SER A 669 -1.83 -28.89 -45.09
N GLY A 670 -1.46 -29.69 -44.09
CA GLY A 670 -1.10 -31.10 -44.23
C GLY A 670 -2.30 -31.98 -44.60
N ALA A 671 -3.48 -31.73 -44.01
CA ALA A 671 -4.71 -32.45 -44.32
C ALA A 671 -5.23 -32.19 -45.75
N VAL A 672 -5.04 -30.97 -46.26
CA VAL A 672 -5.42 -30.60 -47.65
C VAL A 672 -4.52 -31.30 -48.69
N SER A 673 -3.29 -31.67 -48.32
CA SER A 673 -2.33 -32.29 -49.25
C SER A 673 -2.58 -33.79 -49.47
N THR A 674 -3.34 -34.46 -48.60
CA THR A 674 -3.65 -35.89 -48.70
C THR A 674 -4.94 -36.21 -49.46
N ASP A 675 -5.88 -35.27 -49.58
CA ASP A 675 -7.15 -35.49 -50.29
C ASP A 675 -7.17 -34.95 -51.74
N ALA A 676 -6.22 -34.09 -52.12
CA ALA A 676 -6.22 -33.43 -53.45
C ALA A 676 -5.34 -34.11 -54.51
N LEU A 677 -4.62 -35.19 -54.19
CA LEU A 677 -3.67 -35.84 -55.12
C LEU A 677 -4.17 -37.17 -55.73
N ALA A 678 -5.47 -37.45 -55.65
CA ALA A 678 -6.07 -38.69 -56.18
C ALA A 678 -7.06 -38.50 -57.34
N SER A 679 -7.18 -37.31 -57.93
CA SER A 679 -7.95 -37.17 -59.18
C SER A 679 -7.42 -36.06 -60.08
N PHE A 680 -7.46 -36.36 -61.38
CA PHE A 680 -7.21 -35.53 -62.56
C PHE A 680 -5.77 -35.50 -63.13
N GLU A 681 -5.55 -36.44 -64.06
CA GLU A 681 -4.84 -36.12 -65.31
C GLU A 681 -5.53 -34.97 -66.06
N PRO A 682 -4.78 -34.05 -66.68
CA PRO A 682 -5.30 -33.23 -67.76
C PRO A 682 -4.67 -33.58 -69.12
N PRO A 683 -5.44 -33.57 -70.22
CA PRO A 683 -4.94 -33.70 -71.57
C PRO A 683 -4.46 -32.36 -72.16
N SER A 684 -3.91 -32.50 -73.36
CA SER A 684 -3.10 -31.60 -74.17
C SER A 684 -3.72 -30.27 -74.67
N THR A 685 -2.78 -29.38 -75.04
CA THR A 685 -2.75 -28.37 -76.13
C THR A 685 -3.04 -26.88 -75.87
N ALA A 686 -2.17 -26.09 -76.52
CA ALA A 686 -2.33 -24.77 -77.14
C ALA A 686 -1.84 -23.50 -76.39
N LYS A 687 -1.05 -22.73 -77.14
CA LYS A 687 -0.29 -21.49 -76.82
C LYS A 687 -1.18 -20.25 -76.70
N LEU A 688 -0.71 -19.22 -75.97
CA LEU A 688 -0.67 -17.83 -76.47
C LEU A 688 0.37 -16.94 -75.74
N ASP A 689 1.21 -16.27 -76.54
CA ASP A 689 2.22 -15.27 -76.18
C ASP A 689 1.62 -13.89 -75.84
N ARG A 690 2.15 -13.22 -74.79
CA ARG A 690 2.44 -11.76 -74.74
C ARG A 690 2.82 -11.31 -73.31
N SER A 691 4.10 -11.37 -72.93
CA SER A 691 4.66 -10.41 -71.94
C SER A 691 6.20 -10.32 -71.91
N THR A 692 6.89 -11.03 -72.79
CA THR A 692 8.33 -11.27 -72.70
C THR A 692 9.22 -10.15 -73.27
N SER A 693 8.66 -9.00 -73.66
CA SER A 693 9.43 -7.93 -74.33
C SER A 693 9.91 -6.79 -73.42
N MET A 694 9.46 -6.64 -72.16
CA MET A 694 9.92 -5.52 -71.30
C MET A 694 10.79 -5.93 -70.11
N ARG A 695 10.68 -7.17 -69.62
CA ARG A 695 11.45 -7.62 -68.44
C ARG A 695 12.95 -7.76 -68.71
N ASN A 696 13.34 -8.02 -69.96
CA ASN A 696 14.74 -8.24 -70.33
C ASN A 696 15.57 -6.95 -70.50
N ALA A 697 14.95 -5.76 -70.47
CA ALA A 697 15.66 -4.49 -70.56
C ALA A 697 16.19 -3.98 -69.19
N MET A 698 15.64 -4.46 -68.06
CA MET A 698 16.02 -3.99 -66.71
C MET A 698 16.85 -5.01 -65.90
N ALA A 699 16.95 -6.27 -66.35
CA ALA A 699 17.65 -7.33 -65.61
C ALA A 699 19.18 -7.33 -65.78
N LYS A 700 19.77 -6.28 -66.35
CA LYS A 700 21.22 -6.17 -66.54
C LYS A 700 21.73 -4.73 -66.32
N SER A 701 21.69 -4.24 -65.09
CA SER A 701 22.53 -3.10 -64.70
C SER A 701 22.71 -3.00 -63.18
N ASP A 702 23.72 -3.71 -62.64
CA ASP A 702 24.16 -3.59 -61.24
C ASP A 702 25.21 -2.47 -61.05
N LYS A 703 25.16 -1.45 -61.90
CA LYS A 703 26.00 -0.26 -61.80
C LYS A 703 25.12 0.93 -62.13
N GLY A 704 25.02 1.90 -61.21
CA GLY A 704 24.46 3.21 -61.50
C GLY A 704 25.15 3.77 -62.73
N LYS A 705 24.47 3.67 -63.87
CA LYS A 705 24.92 4.21 -65.15
C LYS A 705 23.81 5.10 -65.64
N GLU A 706 24.20 6.29 -66.07
CA GLU A 706 23.42 7.15 -66.94
C GLU A 706 22.90 6.29 -68.10
N GLY A 707 21.58 6.23 -68.23
CA GLY A 707 20.92 5.37 -69.18
C GLY A 707 19.75 6.10 -69.82
N VAL A 708 19.59 5.90 -71.13
CA VAL A 708 18.47 6.44 -71.88
C VAL A 708 17.25 5.56 -71.63
N LEU A 709 16.31 6.04 -70.81
CA LEU A 709 15.03 5.38 -70.60
C LEU A 709 14.01 6.00 -71.56
N CYS A 710 13.54 5.26 -72.57
CA CYS A 710 12.59 5.76 -73.59
C CYS A 710 13.04 7.05 -74.32
N GLY A 711 14.33 7.18 -74.65
CA GLY A 711 14.87 8.36 -75.35
C GLY A 711 15.23 9.55 -74.43
N LEU A 712 15.04 9.41 -73.11
CA LEU A 712 15.30 10.46 -72.10
C LEU A 712 16.47 10.06 -71.18
N GLU A 713 17.34 11.01 -70.87
CA GLU A 713 18.51 10.78 -70.02
C GLU A 713 18.11 10.68 -68.53
N ALA A 714 18.28 9.49 -67.94
CA ALA A 714 17.81 9.17 -66.60
C ALA A 714 18.91 8.52 -65.73
N ARG A 715 18.94 8.89 -64.44
CA ARG A 715 19.70 8.18 -63.40
C ARG A 715 18.76 7.37 -62.54
N VAL A 716 19.02 6.07 -62.42
CA VAL A 716 18.19 5.13 -61.67
C VAL A 716 18.98 4.60 -60.48
N GLY A 717 18.43 4.78 -59.29
CA GLY A 717 18.92 4.24 -58.03
C GLY A 717 17.96 3.20 -57.49
N GLN A 718 18.39 1.95 -57.38
CA GLN A 718 17.54 0.87 -56.89
C GLN A 718 17.70 0.66 -55.38
N ARG A 719 16.60 0.40 -54.67
CA ARG A 719 16.55 -0.05 -53.26
C ARG A 719 17.22 0.88 -52.23
N PHE A 720 17.05 2.18 -52.41
CA PHE A 720 17.46 3.17 -51.42
C PHE A 720 16.61 3.05 -50.15
N ALA A 721 17.23 3.06 -48.97
CA ALA A 721 16.48 3.20 -47.73
C ALA A 721 16.31 4.68 -47.42
N ILE A 722 15.05 5.10 -47.29
CA ILE A 722 14.69 6.47 -46.94
C ILE A 722 13.96 6.51 -45.62
N LYS A 723 14.16 7.58 -44.85
CA LYS A 723 13.48 7.85 -43.58
C LYS A 723 13.12 9.32 -43.50
N GLN A 724 11.85 9.65 -43.26
CA GLN A 724 11.42 11.05 -43.14
C GLN A 724 12.00 11.71 -41.86
N ILE A 725 12.57 12.90 -42.01
CA ILE A 725 13.18 13.75 -40.97
C ILE A 725 12.09 14.65 -40.35
N GLY A 726 12.09 14.80 -39.03
CA GLY A 726 11.16 15.68 -38.30
C GLY A 726 10.05 15.00 -37.50
N GLY A 727 9.98 13.66 -37.53
CA GLY A 727 9.10 12.86 -36.66
C GLY A 727 9.90 11.93 -35.76
N LEU A 728 9.64 11.95 -34.45
CA LEU A 728 10.40 11.19 -33.44
C LEU A 728 10.30 9.66 -33.59
N PHE A 729 9.49 9.13 -34.53
CA PHE A 729 9.15 7.70 -34.64
C PHE A 729 8.93 7.19 -36.09
N ARG A 730 9.57 7.78 -37.11
CA ARG A 730 9.45 7.29 -38.51
C ARG A 730 10.42 6.14 -38.80
N GLN A 731 9.94 5.11 -39.51
CA GLN A 731 10.71 3.92 -39.90
C GLN A 731 11.43 4.13 -41.24
N TRP A 732 12.41 3.27 -41.53
CA TRP A 732 13.07 3.19 -42.83
C TRP A 732 12.20 2.41 -43.82
N THR A 733 12.08 2.91 -45.05
CA THR A 733 11.35 2.26 -46.16
C THR A 733 12.25 2.16 -47.38
N GLU A 734 12.15 1.06 -48.13
CA GLU A 734 12.90 0.90 -49.39
C GLU A 734 12.14 1.49 -50.58
N VAL A 735 12.84 2.28 -51.38
CA VAL A 735 12.32 2.92 -52.59
C VAL A 735 13.36 2.88 -53.71
N ASP A 736 12.87 2.91 -54.93
CA ASP A 736 13.67 3.22 -56.11
C ASP A 736 13.57 4.73 -56.38
N LEU A 737 14.72 5.36 -56.61
CA LEU A 737 14.84 6.77 -56.97
C LEU A 737 15.15 6.86 -58.46
N VAL A 738 14.33 7.59 -59.22
CA VAL A 738 14.55 7.82 -60.65
C VAL A 738 14.62 9.31 -60.90
N LEU A 739 15.76 9.80 -61.37
CA LEU A 739 16.00 11.20 -61.72
C LEU A 739 16.02 11.34 -63.24
N LEU A 740 15.14 12.19 -63.79
CA LEU A 740 15.04 12.51 -65.22
C LEU A 740 15.56 13.93 -65.47
N HIS A 741 16.42 14.12 -66.47
CA HIS A 741 17.16 15.38 -66.66
C HIS A 741 16.48 16.40 -67.62
N HIS A 742 15.99 16.00 -68.80
CA HIS A 742 15.39 16.89 -69.82
C HIS A 742 14.32 16.14 -70.64
N PRO A 743 13.27 16.78 -71.24
CA PRO A 743 12.92 18.20 -71.27
C PRO A 743 12.05 18.71 -70.11
N LEU A 744 11.62 17.82 -69.20
CA LEU A 744 10.93 18.17 -67.96
C LEU A 744 11.61 17.44 -66.79
N PRO A 745 12.47 18.12 -66.01
CA PRO A 745 13.18 17.44 -64.93
C PRO A 745 12.19 16.96 -63.86
N SER A 746 12.32 15.69 -63.47
CA SER A 746 11.47 15.10 -62.43
C SER A 746 12.21 14.05 -61.63
N LEU A 747 11.96 14.03 -60.32
CA LEU A 747 12.47 13.03 -59.40
C LEU A 747 11.29 12.15 -58.96
N GLN A 748 11.35 10.86 -59.28
CA GLN A 748 10.34 9.89 -58.88
C GLN A 748 10.84 9.06 -57.70
N ILE A 749 10.00 8.96 -56.67
CA ILE A 749 10.19 8.05 -55.54
C ILE A 749 9.17 6.92 -55.69
N MET A 750 9.66 5.72 -55.98
CA MET A 750 8.84 4.55 -56.32
C MET A 750 9.01 3.44 -55.27
N PRO A 751 7.94 2.73 -54.85
CA PRO A 751 8.10 1.50 -54.08
C PRO A 751 8.82 0.42 -54.92
N CYS A 752 9.79 -0.28 -54.32
CA CYS A 752 10.57 -1.32 -55.01
C CYS A 752 9.67 -2.33 -55.76
N GLY A 753 9.91 -2.50 -57.05
CA GLY A 753 9.25 -3.54 -57.87
C GLY A 753 7.84 -3.22 -58.39
N SER A 754 7.32 -1.99 -58.22
CA SER A 754 6.07 -1.55 -58.84
C SER A 754 6.24 -0.35 -59.75
N LEU A 755 5.89 -0.50 -61.04
CA LEU A 755 5.83 0.62 -62.01
C LEU A 755 4.58 1.50 -61.85
N ARG A 756 3.60 1.10 -61.04
CA ARG A 756 2.37 1.85 -60.77
C ARG A 756 2.34 2.24 -59.29
N GLY A 757 2.58 3.52 -59.00
CA GLY A 757 2.47 4.06 -57.63
C GLY A 757 3.57 5.03 -57.17
N GLY A 758 4.50 5.43 -58.02
CA GLY A 758 5.52 6.42 -57.68
C GLY A 758 4.98 7.84 -57.59
N GLN A 759 5.48 8.63 -56.63
CA GLN A 759 5.26 10.08 -56.62
C GLN A 759 6.38 10.77 -57.41
N ALA A 760 6.00 11.59 -58.39
CA ALA A 760 6.92 12.39 -59.19
C ALA A 760 6.93 13.84 -58.67
N TYR A 761 8.13 14.36 -58.39
CA TYR A 761 8.34 15.72 -57.96
C TYR A 761 9.04 16.50 -59.08
N MET A 762 8.40 17.57 -59.55
CA MET A 762 8.90 18.42 -60.65
C MET A 762 9.43 19.78 -60.18
N PHE A 763 9.18 20.16 -58.92
CA PHE A 763 9.62 21.43 -58.35
C PHE A 763 9.90 21.28 -56.84
N LYS A 764 10.71 22.20 -56.27
CA LYS A 764 11.10 22.19 -54.84
C LYS A 764 11.77 20.88 -54.41
N VAL A 765 12.69 20.41 -55.24
CA VAL A 765 13.56 19.25 -54.97
C VAL A 765 14.95 19.78 -54.61
N TYR A 766 15.43 19.46 -53.42
CA TYR A 766 16.77 19.83 -52.94
C TYR A 766 17.45 18.63 -52.31
N ALA A 767 18.74 18.46 -52.54
CA ALA A 767 19.56 17.45 -51.89
C ALA A 767 20.74 18.13 -51.17
N SER A 768 21.22 17.55 -50.08
CA SER A 768 22.43 18.03 -49.37
C SER A 768 23.06 16.86 -48.63
N VAL A 769 24.39 16.87 -48.46
CA VAL A 769 25.07 15.83 -47.67
C VAL A 769 24.64 15.94 -46.20
N ALA A 770 24.45 14.81 -45.51
CA ALA A 770 23.99 14.82 -44.12
C ALA A 770 25.16 15.07 -43.15
N ASP A 771 25.05 16.12 -42.32
CA ASP A 771 26.04 16.42 -41.28
C ASP A 771 26.16 15.25 -40.27
N GLY A 772 27.35 14.64 -40.17
CA GLY A 772 27.67 13.58 -39.22
C GLY A 772 27.41 12.14 -39.68
N ALA A 773 26.93 11.91 -40.91
CA ALA A 773 26.77 10.57 -41.50
C ALA A 773 27.27 10.55 -42.95
N THR A 774 28.50 10.08 -43.16
CA THR A 774 29.21 10.20 -44.44
C THR A 774 28.56 9.45 -45.60
N ASP A 775 27.76 8.40 -45.34
CA ASP A 775 27.05 7.61 -46.36
C ASP A 775 25.58 8.02 -46.57
N CYS A 776 25.16 9.16 -46.03
CA CYS A 776 23.77 9.61 -46.11
C CYS A 776 23.67 11.01 -46.72
N PHE A 777 22.56 11.25 -47.42
CA PHE A 777 22.18 12.58 -47.87
C PHE A 777 20.75 12.91 -47.47
N ILE A 778 20.47 14.19 -47.28
CA ILE A 778 19.16 14.72 -46.98
C ILE A 778 18.50 15.11 -48.29
N LEU A 779 17.37 14.47 -48.61
CA LEU A 779 16.52 14.76 -49.74
C LEU A 779 15.27 15.52 -49.27
N ARG A 780 15.09 16.75 -49.74
CA ARG A 780 13.91 17.59 -49.47
C ARG A 780 13.03 17.65 -50.72
N VAL A 781 11.81 17.12 -50.62
CA VAL A 781 10.84 17.08 -51.72
C VAL A 781 9.45 17.43 -51.20
N GLY A 782 8.71 18.30 -51.91
CA GLY A 782 7.31 18.60 -51.60
C GLY A 782 7.03 19.08 -50.16
N GLY A 783 7.99 19.74 -49.52
CA GLY A 783 7.89 20.18 -48.12
C GLY A 783 8.24 19.12 -47.05
N SER A 784 8.55 17.89 -47.46
CA SER A 784 9.08 16.84 -46.58
C SER A 784 10.59 16.70 -46.73
N SER A 785 11.28 16.42 -45.62
CA SER A 785 12.71 16.09 -45.62
C SER A 785 12.87 14.61 -45.35
N TYR A 786 13.73 13.93 -46.10
CA TYR A 786 14.06 12.52 -45.98
C TYR A 786 15.57 12.37 -45.80
N LEU A 787 15.98 11.49 -44.90
CA LEU A 787 17.34 10.99 -44.80
C LEU A 787 17.42 9.74 -45.68
N VAL A 788 18.28 9.80 -46.69
CA VAL A 788 18.48 8.76 -47.67
C VAL A 788 19.85 8.14 -47.44
N GLN A 789 19.89 6.82 -47.24
CA GLN A 789 21.13 6.09 -47.09
C GLN A 789 21.61 5.61 -48.46
N ALA A 790 22.76 6.12 -48.91
CA ALA A 790 23.43 5.71 -50.13
C ALA A 790 24.34 4.51 -49.90
N LYS A 791 24.94 3.98 -50.97
CA LYS A 791 25.85 2.83 -50.89
C LYS A 791 27.12 3.17 -50.10
N ASP A 792 27.69 4.33 -50.40
CA ASP A 792 28.88 4.88 -49.78
C ASP A 792 28.86 6.42 -49.86
N ALA A 793 29.88 7.07 -49.28
CA ALA A 793 29.97 8.53 -49.26
C ALA A 793 30.06 9.15 -50.66
N THR A 794 30.80 8.49 -51.57
CA THR A 794 30.98 8.98 -52.94
C THR A 794 29.69 8.88 -53.76
N ASP A 795 28.87 7.85 -53.52
CA ASP A 795 27.56 7.70 -54.13
C ASP A 795 26.56 8.72 -53.59
N ALA A 796 26.59 9.02 -52.29
CA ALA A 796 25.78 10.10 -51.69
C ALA A 796 26.09 11.47 -52.31
N GLU A 797 27.38 11.82 -52.43
CA GLU A 797 27.82 13.08 -53.05
C GLU A 797 27.39 13.19 -54.51
N ARG A 798 27.53 12.11 -55.30
CA ARG A 798 27.09 12.08 -56.70
C ARG A 798 25.58 12.28 -56.85
N TRP A 799 24.78 11.64 -56.00
CA TRP A 799 23.32 11.84 -56.02
C TRP A 799 22.92 13.26 -55.64
N VAL A 800 23.61 13.88 -54.67
CA VAL A 800 23.39 15.29 -54.33
C VAL A 800 23.72 16.18 -55.52
N GLN A 801 24.89 15.98 -56.14
CA GLN A 801 25.35 16.77 -57.27
C GLN A 801 24.38 16.70 -58.46
N ASP A 802 23.93 15.51 -58.85
CA ASP A 802 23.02 15.32 -59.98
C ASP A 802 21.62 15.91 -59.74
N ILE A 803 21.10 15.78 -58.52
CA ILE A 803 19.80 16.36 -58.16
C ILE A 803 19.90 17.89 -58.18
N GLU A 804 20.98 18.46 -57.64
CA GLU A 804 21.20 19.90 -57.65
C GLU A 804 21.38 20.46 -59.06
N THR A 805 22.17 19.83 -59.92
CA THR A 805 22.38 20.27 -61.31
C THR A 805 21.09 20.20 -62.12
N THR A 806 20.35 19.09 -62.02
CA THR A 806 19.08 18.86 -62.74
C THR A 806 18.01 19.89 -62.39
N PHE A 807 17.87 20.21 -61.10
CA PHE A 807 16.83 21.13 -60.63
C PHE A 807 17.30 22.58 -60.47
N LYS A 808 18.56 22.91 -60.80
CA LYS A 808 19.14 24.26 -60.62
C LYS A 808 18.33 25.34 -61.33
N ALA A 809 18.01 25.13 -62.62
CA ALA A 809 17.26 26.10 -63.43
C ALA A 809 15.79 26.21 -63.02
N VAL A 810 15.16 25.07 -62.67
CA VAL A 810 13.75 25.01 -62.27
C VAL A 810 13.51 25.62 -60.88
N ASN A 811 14.42 25.39 -59.94
CA ASN A 811 14.33 26.02 -58.61
C ASN A 811 14.64 27.53 -58.68
N ALA A 812 15.48 27.98 -59.62
CA ALA A 812 15.74 29.41 -59.88
C ALA A 812 14.54 30.13 -60.53
N SER A 813 13.82 29.49 -61.46
CA SER A 813 12.61 30.07 -62.07
C SER A 813 11.43 30.16 -61.10
N THR A 814 11.39 29.30 -60.08
CA THR A 814 10.33 29.31 -59.05
C THR A 814 10.58 30.38 -57.96
N THR A 815 11.78 30.98 -57.92
CA THR A 815 12.14 32.05 -56.97
C THR A 815 12.04 33.47 -57.57
N GLY A 816 11.90 33.61 -58.90
CA GLY A 816 11.83 34.89 -59.63
C GLY A 816 10.43 35.44 -59.95
N SER A 817 9.33 34.80 -59.54
CA SER A 817 7.95 35.27 -59.77
C SER A 817 7.31 35.94 -58.54
N VAL A 818 8.10 36.75 -57.83
CA VAL A 818 7.61 37.67 -56.79
C VAL A 818 7.95 39.11 -57.19
N SER A 819 7.13 39.69 -58.07
CA SER A 819 6.83 41.13 -58.09
C SER A 819 5.88 41.47 -59.24
N ARG A 820 4.80 42.20 -58.93
CA ARG A 820 3.76 42.78 -59.81
C ARG A 820 2.57 41.88 -60.22
N ALA A 821 1.70 41.66 -59.24
CA ALA A 821 0.28 42.03 -59.37
C ALA A 821 -0.17 42.67 -58.06
N SER A 822 -0.83 43.84 -58.19
CA SER A 822 -1.36 44.78 -57.20
C SER A 822 -1.94 44.13 -55.94
N SER A 823 -1.43 44.44 -54.74
CA SER A 823 -1.82 45.59 -53.90
C SER A 823 -3.33 45.68 -53.64
N GLY A 824 -3.78 44.95 -52.61
CA GLY A 824 -5.10 45.04 -52.02
C GLY A 824 -5.25 44.02 -50.89
N ASN A 825 -5.08 44.50 -49.65
CA ASN A 825 -5.37 43.85 -48.37
C ASN A 825 -4.34 42.88 -47.77
N SER A 826 -3.45 43.52 -47.01
CA SER A 826 -2.82 43.04 -45.79
C SER A 826 -3.85 42.60 -44.74
N ALA A 827 -3.57 41.48 -44.07
CA ALA A 827 -3.67 41.22 -42.63
C ALA A 827 -4.29 39.87 -42.27
N ALA A 828 -3.41 38.99 -41.78
CA ALA A 828 -3.57 38.13 -40.61
C ALA A 828 -4.97 37.57 -40.28
N ALA A 829 -5.13 36.27 -40.46
CA ALA A 829 -6.00 35.44 -39.62
C ALA A 829 -5.14 34.53 -38.74
N SER A 830 -4.75 35.05 -37.57
CA SER A 830 -4.75 34.27 -36.34
C SER A 830 -6.17 34.32 -35.78
N ALA A 831 -6.66 33.22 -35.21
CA ALA A 831 -7.84 33.26 -34.36
C ALA A 831 -7.65 32.32 -33.15
N THR A 832 -6.94 32.83 -32.16
CA THR A 832 -7.44 32.86 -30.78
C THR A 832 -8.69 33.73 -30.74
N VAL A 833 -9.75 33.30 -30.04
CA VAL A 833 -10.76 34.21 -29.50
C VAL A 833 -11.10 33.78 -28.08
N SER A 834 -10.93 34.71 -27.14
CA SER A 834 -11.70 34.79 -25.91
C SER A 834 -12.33 36.18 -25.84
N ALA A 835 -13.57 36.20 -25.35
CA ALA A 835 -14.35 37.30 -24.75
C ALA A 835 -15.07 38.36 -25.62
N ALA A 836 -16.42 38.21 -25.66
CA ALA A 836 -17.50 39.18 -25.32
C ALA A 836 -17.68 40.47 -26.17
N PRO A 837 -18.79 41.27 -26.07
CA PRO A 837 -20.16 41.09 -25.55
C PRO A 837 -21.31 41.58 -26.51
N ASP A 838 -22.55 41.32 -26.08
CA ASP A 838 -23.79 42.14 -26.13
C ASP A 838 -24.53 42.67 -27.39
N GLN A 839 -25.87 42.50 -27.29
CA GLN A 839 -27.00 43.29 -27.85
C GLN A 839 -27.30 43.16 -29.35
N SER A 840 -28.54 43.00 -29.84
CA SER A 840 -29.89 43.24 -29.31
C SER A 840 -30.95 42.65 -30.28
N VAL A 841 -32.11 42.24 -29.73
CA VAL A 841 -33.51 42.45 -30.22
C VAL A 841 -33.88 41.92 -31.62
N ALA A 842 -35.00 41.24 -31.88
CA ALA A 842 -36.10 40.65 -31.14
C ALA A 842 -36.99 39.89 -32.16
N SER A 843 -37.81 38.93 -31.69
CA SER A 843 -39.25 38.85 -31.97
C SER A 843 -39.81 37.43 -31.80
N GLN A 844 -40.65 37.27 -30.76
CA GLN A 844 -41.90 36.48 -30.69
C GLN A 844 -41.79 34.94 -30.94
N ARG A 845 -42.33 34.04 -30.11
CA ARG A 845 -43.66 33.96 -29.48
C ARG A 845 -43.72 32.79 -28.47
N GLN A 846 -44.79 32.79 -27.68
CA GLN A 846 -45.05 32.11 -26.40
C GLN A 846 -45.51 30.61 -26.47
N PRO A 847 -45.72 29.95 -25.30
CA PRO A 847 -45.63 28.49 -25.09
C PRO A 847 -46.98 27.78 -24.85
N GLY A 848 -46.93 26.44 -24.63
CA GLY A 848 -48.06 25.62 -24.16
C GLY A 848 -47.70 24.14 -23.98
N PRO A 849 -48.46 23.35 -23.20
CA PRO A 849 -47.92 22.75 -21.97
C PRO A 849 -48.03 21.22 -21.83
N GLN A 850 -47.37 20.72 -20.77
CA GLN A 850 -47.47 19.39 -20.17
C GLN A 850 -48.90 19.02 -19.70
N ARG A 851 -49.17 17.72 -19.60
CA ARG A 851 -50.20 17.14 -18.71
C ARG A 851 -49.69 15.89 -17.95
N PRO A 852 -50.21 15.61 -16.74
CA PRO A 852 -49.69 14.60 -15.81
C PRO A 852 -50.64 13.41 -15.52
N GLY A 853 -50.06 12.36 -14.91
CA GLY A 853 -50.65 11.55 -13.82
C GLY A 853 -51.43 10.28 -14.17
N MET A 854 -51.09 9.15 -13.53
CA MET A 854 -51.86 8.58 -12.41
C MET A 854 -51.29 7.25 -11.87
N VAL A 855 -51.69 6.99 -10.63
CA VAL A 855 -51.37 5.93 -9.66
C VAL A 855 -52.04 4.60 -9.99
N GLY A 856 -51.42 3.50 -9.56
CA GLY A 856 -51.97 2.14 -9.43
C GLY A 856 -51.02 1.26 -8.64
#